data_AF-A0A139ZL18-F1
#
_entry.id   AF-A0A139ZL18-F1
#
_cell.length_a   1.000
_cell.length_b   1.000
_cell.length_c   1.000
_cell.angle_alpha   90.00
_cell.angle_beta   90.00
_cell.angle_gamma   90.00
#
_symmetry.space_group_name_H-M   'P 1'
#
loop_
_entity.id
_entity.type
_entity.pdbx_description
1 polymer ?
#
loop_
_entity_poly.entity_id
_entity_poly.type
_entity_poly.pdbx_seq_one_letter_code
_entity_poly.pdbx_strand_id
1 'polypeptide(L)'
;MKKQIVSVVACTVLAPMFLHGNGNTVYADNKTKQISPTLEDQQKEMDRKGLLGYYYKEKDFNNLILFAPTRENTLRYDQQTANALLDKKQQNYQSIRWVGQLQSKETGDFTFHLSEDEYAMIELNGKVISNKGKEKQVVHLEKGQLVPIKIEYQADKPIDMDSETFKNLKLFKVDAQQKSHQIQLDELRNPEFNKKETQEFLKKAAASNLFTQKVKSTKDEDDDSGGDSIPDRLEENGYTIQNKVAVPWDGSLASKGYTKFVSNPLDTHTVGDPHTDYEKAARDLDLSNAKETFNPLVAAFPSVNVSMEKVILSPNENLSNSVESHSSTNWSYTNTEGASVEAGIGPKGLSFGVSANYQHSETVGHEWGTSTGNTSQFNTASAGYLNANVRYNNVGTGAIYDVKPTTSFVLNKDTIATITAKSNTTALSISPGDSYPKKGQNGIAITSMDDFNSHPITLNKQQVGQLLNNIPIMLETDQTDGTYRVRDAHGNIVKGGQWNGVTQQIKAKTASIIIDDGTRVAEKRVAAKDYTYPEDKTPELTLKDALKLSYPDQIKETEGLLYYNDKPIYESSVMTYLDENTAKEVKKQINDTTGKFKDVQHLYDVKLTPKMNFTIKMAVLYDGAEGGASSKSIGTWYNANYVNGGNTGKTQFQSKHSSAYVVLSSEAKKKLTQNTNYYLSMYMKADSNIEPTIEVASEKSTITSKKVKLNNQDYQRVDILAKNSESNPIDKIYIKGNGTTNVYWDDVTITEISAMKPKDFSNDDIKVKYNDYSEKLDTWDMRLDNVVFKNITPFQNYVTKYRVKYVGTIPAWSFDKTLNSYELNSDGSLMVNILEYNDGRGIDLNSPSKNVTIYAITDDGREIEVYHKVGSYS
;
A
#
# COMPACT_ATOMS: atom_id res chain seq x y z
N MET A 1 63.70 -34.50 37.10
CA MET A 1 62.45 -34.31 37.89
C MET A 1 61.31 -34.00 36.91
N LYS A 2 60.09 -34.45 37.19
CA LYS A 2 59.07 -34.95 36.23
C LYS A 2 58.28 -33.87 35.41
N LYS A 3 58.44 -33.95 34.08
CA LYS A 3 57.52 -33.99 32.90
C LYS A 3 56.03 -33.52 32.92
N GLN A 4 55.68 -32.84 31.79
CA GLN A 4 54.49 -32.91 30.88
C GLN A 4 53.15 -32.28 31.35
N ILE A 5 52.25 -31.68 30.52
CA ILE A 5 51.81 -31.90 29.12
C ILE A 5 51.37 -30.57 28.44
N VAL A 6 51.65 -30.46 27.13
CA VAL A 6 51.06 -29.54 26.13
C VAL A 6 49.94 -30.27 25.39
N SER A 7 48.82 -29.62 25.07
CA SER A 7 47.92 -30.06 24.00
C SER A 7 47.26 -28.88 23.30
N VAL A 8 47.56 -28.82 22.00
CA VAL A 8 46.97 -27.99 20.95
C VAL A 8 45.79 -28.76 20.36
N VAL A 9 44.64 -28.11 20.17
CA VAL A 9 43.56 -28.63 19.31
C VAL A 9 43.36 -27.64 18.17
N ALA A 10 43.72 -28.10 16.97
CA ALA A 10 43.46 -27.44 15.70
C ALA A 10 42.02 -27.74 15.26
N CYS A 11 41.23 -26.71 14.94
CA CYS A 11 39.98 -26.85 14.21
C CYS A 11 40.24 -26.62 12.72
N THR A 12 40.14 -27.69 11.95
CA THR A 12 40.19 -27.75 10.50
C THR A 12 38.96 -27.10 9.86
N VAL A 13 39.19 -26.18 8.93
CA VAL A 13 38.17 -25.59 8.05
C VAL A 13 37.83 -26.61 6.96
N LEU A 14 36.58 -27.10 6.95
CA LEU A 14 36.02 -27.91 5.87
C LEU A 14 35.36 -26.98 4.84
N ALA A 15 35.97 -26.88 3.66
CA ALA A 15 35.36 -26.32 2.46
C ALA A 15 34.55 -27.41 1.73
N PRO A 16 33.28 -27.19 1.35
CA PRO A 16 32.56 -28.13 0.50
C PRO A 16 32.94 -27.92 -0.98
N MET A 17 33.57 -28.94 -1.57
CA MET A 17 33.66 -29.13 -3.02
C MET A 17 32.32 -29.69 -3.51
N PHE A 18 31.66 -29.00 -4.45
CA PHE A 18 30.52 -29.57 -5.16
C PHE A 18 31.02 -30.54 -6.25
N LEU A 19 30.73 -31.82 -6.05
CA LEU A 19 30.85 -32.88 -7.05
C LEU A 19 29.68 -32.80 -8.02
N HIS A 20 29.99 -32.85 -9.32
CA HIS A 20 29.03 -33.03 -10.41
C HIS A 20 28.42 -34.44 -10.34
N GLY A 21 27.10 -34.53 -10.21
CA GLY A 21 26.34 -35.77 -10.32
C GLY A 21 25.28 -35.64 -11.42
N ASN A 22 25.46 -36.40 -12.50
CA ASN A 22 24.48 -36.62 -13.56
C ASN A 22 23.22 -37.29 -13.00
N GLY A 23 22.05 -36.70 -13.23
CA GLY A 23 20.75 -37.29 -12.94
C GLY A 23 19.68 -36.70 -13.85
N ASN A 24 19.21 -37.51 -14.80
CA ASN A 24 18.21 -37.15 -15.81
C ASN A 24 16.93 -36.57 -15.19
N THR A 25 16.46 -35.44 -15.72
CA THR A 25 15.07 -35.01 -15.56
C THR A 25 14.44 -34.80 -16.94
N VAL A 26 13.20 -35.28 -17.02
CA VAL A 26 12.40 -35.49 -18.21
C VAL A 26 11.91 -34.15 -18.76
N TYR A 27 12.06 -33.96 -20.07
CA TYR A 27 11.54 -32.82 -20.82
C TYR A 27 10.01 -32.91 -20.96
N ALA A 28 9.32 -31.81 -20.62
CA ALA A 28 8.00 -31.50 -21.17
C ALA A 28 8.11 -30.17 -21.92
N ASP A 29 8.03 -30.29 -23.25
CA ASP A 29 8.13 -29.26 -24.26
C ASP A 29 6.89 -28.36 -24.21
N ASN A 30 7.06 -27.04 -24.07
CA ASN A 30 6.06 -26.07 -24.49
C ASN A 30 6.79 -24.85 -25.08
N LYS A 31 6.66 -24.72 -26.40
CA LYS A 31 7.22 -23.63 -27.21
C LYS A 31 6.58 -22.29 -26.83
N THR A 32 7.21 -21.56 -25.93
CA THR A 32 7.00 -20.11 -25.79
C THR A 32 7.94 -19.40 -26.76
N LYS A 33 7.35 -18.62 -27.68
CA LYS A 33 8.08 -17.73 -28.59
C LYS A 33 9.06 -16.87 -27.78
N GLN A 34 10.36 -17.01 -28.06
CA GLN A 34 11.39 -16.11 -27.55
C GLN A 34 11.06 -14.67 -27.98
N ILE A 35 10.64 -13.85 -27.02
CA ILE A 35 10.80 -12.42 -27.10
C ILE A 35 12.23 -12.16 -26.62
N SER A 36 13.07 -11.62 -27.49
CA SER A 36 14.47 -11.30 -27.20
C SER A 36 14.57 -10.36 -25.99
N PRO A 37 15.27 -10.73 -24.90
CA PRO A 37 15.55 -9.83 -23.80
C PRO A 37 16.80 -9.03 -24.15
N THR A 38 16.63 -7.87 -24.78
CA THR A 38 17.72 -6.89 -24.93
C THR A 38 17.14 -5.51 -24.70
N LEU A 39 17.17 -5.04 -23.44
CA LEU A 39 17.13 -3.62 -23.05
C LEU A 39 17.36 -3.40 -21.54
N GLU A 40 17.34 -4.44 -20.68
CA GLU A 40 17.53 -4.26 -19.22
C GLU A 40 18.99 -4.42 -18.71
N ASP A 41 19.93 -4.95 -19.50
CA ASP A 41 21.25 -5.39 -18.99
C ASP A 41 22.47 -4.54 -19.39
N GLN A 42 22.30 -3.25 -19.69
CA GLN A 42 23.43 -2.32 -19.88
C GLN A 42 23.41 -1.12 -18.94
N GLN A 43 23.15 -1.34 -17.64
CA GLN A 43 23.45 -0.33 -16.63
C GLN A 43 24.97 -0.28 -16.41
N LYS A 44 25.63 0.66 -17.11
CA LYS A 44 27.02 1.05 -16.80
C LYS A 44 27.10 1.49 -15.34
N GLU A 45 28.21 1.13 -14.68
CA GLU A 45 28.53 1.51 -13.30
C GLU A 45 28.26 3.01 -13.09
N MET A 46 27.36 3.32 -12.15
CA MET A 46 26.81 4.66 -11.92
C MET A 46 27.78 5.52 -11.11
N ASP A 47 28.94 5.85 -11.67
CA ASP A 47 29.81 6.85 -11.07
C ASP A 47 29.29 8.27 -11.34
N ARG A 48 29.51 9.18 -10.37
CA ARG A 48 29.19 10.62 -10.48
C ARG A 48 30.37 11.40 -11.06
N LYS A 49 31.16 10.79 -11.94
CA LYS A 49 32.31 11.46 -12.58
C LYS A 49 31.85 12.34 -13.74
N GLY A 50 32.65 13.37 -14.00
CA GLY A 50 32.38 14.38 -15.02
C GLY A 50 31.61 15.59 -14.48
N LEU A 51 31.47 16.62 -15.31
CA LEU A 51 30.64 17.79 -15.02
C LEU A 51 29.26 17.61 -15.65
N LEU A 52 28.25 18.30 -15.16
CA LEU A 52 26.95 18.37 -15.83
C LEU A 52 27.00 19.48 -16.89
N GLY A 53 26.90 19.10 -18.17
CA GLY A 53 26.90 20.02 -19.30
C GLY A 53 25.49 20.34 -19.79
N TYR A 54 25.22 21.60 -20.09
CA TYR A 54 23.99 22.13 -20.67
C TYR A 54 24.31 22.70 -22.05
N TYR A 55 23.63 22.20 -23.09
CA TYR A 55 23.99 22.44 -24.48
C TYR A 55 22.90 23.22 -25.20
N TYR A 56 23.26 24.42 -25.68
CA TYR A 56 22.32 25.41 -26.18
C TYR A 56 22.51 25.65 -27.67
N LYS A 57 21.41 25.86 -28.38
CA LYS A 57 21.44 26.16 -29.81
C LYS A 57 21.95 27.57 -30.10
N GLU A 58 21.72 28.50 -29.18
CA GLU A 58 22.06 29.92 -29.36
C GLU A 58 23.29 30.32 -28.55
N LYS A 59 23.91 31.44 -28.91
CA LYS A 59 25.16 31.94 -28.29
C LYS A 59 24.99 32.39 -26.84
N ASP A 60 23.82 32.91 -26.48
CA ASP A 60 23.56 33.53 -25.17
C ASP A 60 22.92 32.57 -24.16
N PHE A 61 23.18 31.26 -24.28
CA PHE A 61 22.64 30.22 -23.40
C PHE A 61 21.11 30.13 -23.42
N ASN A 62 20.53 30.30 -24.60
CA ASN A 62 19.09 30.14 -24.86
C ASN A 62 18.85 28.91 -25.75
N ASN A 63 17.62 28.37 -25.75
CA ASN A 63 17.25 27.21 -26.55
C ASN A 63 18.03 25.97 -26.13
N LEU A 64 17.79 25.53 -24.89
CA LEU A 64 18.40 24.33 -24.32
C LEU A 64 17.92 23.09 -25.09
N ILE A 65 18.88 22.33 -25.63
CA ILE A 65 18.61 21.12 -26.40
C ILE A 65 18.67 19.87 -25.52
N LEU A 66 19.70 19.79 -24.67
CA LEU A 66 19.88 18.69 -23.73
C LEU A 66 20.80 19.11 -22.60
N PHE A 67 20.75 18.37 -21.50
CA PHE A 67 21.81 18.40 -20.49
C PHE A 67 22.22 16.98 -20.09
N ALA A 68 23.50 16.79 -19.80
CA ALA A 68 24.08 15.48 -19.58
C ALA A 68 25.46 15.55 -18.89
N PRO A 69 25.85 14.52 -18.11
CA PRO A 69 27.19 14.44 -17.54
C PRO A 69 28.26 14.19 -18.62
N THR A 70 29.45 14.73 -18.40
CA THR A 70 30.58 14.55 -19.32
C THR A 70 31.21 13.16 -19.23
N ARG A 71 31.85 12.73 -20.33
CA ARG A 71 32.37 11.37 -20.54
C ARG A 71 33.73 11.38 -21.27
N GLU A 72 34.42 10.25 -21.24
CA GLU A 72 35.62 9.96 -22.05
C GLU A 72 36.82 10.91 -21.85
N ASN A 73 37.03 11.44 -20.63
CA ASN A 73 38.06 12.47 -20.36
C ASN A 73 37.93 13.73 -21.25
N THR A 74 36.75 13.95 -21.83
CA THR A 74 36.39 15.14 -22.60
C THR A 74 35.25 15.88 -21.91
N LEU A 75 34.88 17.04 -22.45
CA LEU A 75 33.69 17.78 -22.03
C LEU A 75 32.44 17.39 -22.85
N ARG A 76 32.43 16.21 -23.47
CA ARG A 76 31.30 15.68 -24.27
C ARG A 76 30.41 14.75 -23.44
N TYR A 77 29.20 14.51 -23.91
CA TYR A 77 28.24 13.57 -23.31
C TYR A 77 28.17 12.24 -24.09
N ASP A 78 27.39 11.29 -23.57
CA ASP A 78 27.08 10.03 -24.25
C ASP A 78 26.22 10.28 -25.51
N GLN A 79 26.92 10.33 -26.65
CA GLN A 79 26.33 10.59 -27.95
C GLN A 79 25.40 9.45 -28.41
N GLN A 80 25.66 8.20 -28.00
CA GLN A 80 24.82 7.07 -28.38
C GLN A 80 23.42 7.22 -27.78
N THR A 81 23.36 7.55 -26.49
CA THR A 81 22.10 7.79 -25.80
C THR A 81 21.38 9.02 -26.35
N ALA A 82 22.11 10.13 -26.57
CA ALA A 82 21.50 11.35 -27.13
C ALA A 82 20.87 11.11 -28.52
N ASN A 83 21.51 10.32 -29.39
CA ASN A 83 20.96 9.95 -30.70
C ASN A 83 19.70 9.06 -30.64
N ALA A 84 19.44 8.39 -29.52
CA ALA A 84 18.20 7.64 -29.33
C ALA A 84 17.02 8.57 -28.98
N LEU A 85 17.32 9.66 -28.27
CA LEU A 85 16.37 10.65 -27.76
C LEU A 85 16.10 11.80 -28.74
N LEU A 86 17.12 12.25 -29.48
CA LEU A 86 17.06 13.42 -30.36
C LEU A 86 17.52 13.09 -31.77
N ASP A 87 16.93 13.77 -32.75
CA ASP A 87 17.45 13.74 -34.12
C ASP A 87 18.82 14.41 -34.17
N LYS A 88 19.75 13.83 -34.94
CA LYS A 88 21.10 14.40 -35.11
C LYS A 88 21.09 15.87 -35.55
N LYS A 89 20.10 16.28 -36.35
CA LYS A 89 19.97 17.67 -36.84
C LYS A 89 19.64 18.67 -35.72
N GLN A 90 19.09 18.21 -34.61
CA GLN A 90 18.78 19.06 -33.44
C GLN A 90 20.03 19.29 -32.59
N GLN A 91 21.04 18.44 -32.70
CA GLN A 91 22.24 18.41 -31.86
C GLN A 91 23.35 19.32 -32.40
N ASN A 92 23.01 20.60 -32.60
CA ASN A 92 23.90 21.67 -33.03
C ASN A 92 23.95 22.75 -31.94
N TYR A 93 25.15 23.15 -31.52
CA TYR A 93 25.36 23.97 -30.33
C TYR A 93 26.16 25.22 -30.64
N GLN A 94 25.76 26.36 -30.09
CA GLN A 94 26.54 27.60 -30.18
C GLN A 94 27.05 28.06 -28.81
N SER A 95 26.45 27.58 -27.72
CA SER A 95 27.01 27.75 -26.38
C SER A 95 26.80 26.52 -25.51
N ILE A 96 27.70 26.34 -24.54
CA ILE A 96 27.69 25.21 -23.61
C ILE A 96 28.09 25.71 -22.22
N ARG A 97 27.37 25.28 -21.19
CA ARG A 97 27.72 25.52 -19.77
C ARG A 97 28.00 24.19 -19.09
N TRP A 98 29.13 24.07 -18.40
CA TRP A 98 29.41 22.93 -17.52
C TRP A 98 29.47 23.38 -16.05
N VAL A 99 28.83 22.61 -15.18
CA VAL A 99 28.82 22.85 -13.72
C VAL A 99 29.11 21.56 -12.97
N GLY A 100 29.75 21.68 -11.81
CA GLY A 100 30.03 20.54 -10.94
C GLY A 100 31.12 20.86 -9.93
N GLN A 101 31.92 19.87 -9.59
CA GLN A 101 33.03 20.01 -8.65
C GLN A 101 34.33 19.49 -9.26
N LEU A 102 35.44 20.17 -8.94
CA LEU A 102 36.80 19.76 -9.23
C LEU A 102 37.43 19.16 -7.96
N GLN A 103 38.11 18.02 -8.11
CA GLN A 103 38.86 17.34 -7.07
C GLN A 103 40.29 17.10 -7.55
N SER A 104 41.23 17.96 -7.14
CA SER A 104 42.63 17.81 -7.57
C SER A 104 43.27 16.55 -6.97
N LYS A 105 44.02 15.80 -7.77
CA LYS A 105 44.84 14.66 -7.30
C LYS A 105 46.10 15.07 -6.51
N GLU A 106 46.47 16.34 -6.60
CA GLU A 106 47.72 16.89 -6.06
C GLU A 106 47.43 18.26 -5.43
N THR A 107 48.10 18.55 -4.30
CA THR A 107 48.08 19.89 -3.71
C THR A 107 49.03 20.78 -4.49
N GLY A 108 48.60 21.99 -4.84
CA GLY A 108 49.46 22.94 -5.53
C GLY A 108 48.74 24.16 -6.09
N ASP A 109 49.54 25.01 -6.74
CA ASP A 109 49.10 26.23 -7.40
C ASP A 109 48.93 25.98 -8.90
N PHE A 110 47.75 26.28 -9.44
CA PHE A 110 47.39 25.96 -10.81
C PHE A 110 46.74 27.14 -11.54
N THR A 111 46.95 27.22 -12.86
CA THR A 111 46.09 27.99 -13.78
C THR A 111 45.33 27.05 -14.70
N PHE A 112 44.20 27.48 -15.26
CA PHE A 112 43.29 26.62 -16.03
C PHE A 112 43.05 27.15 -17.43
N HIS A 113 42.84 26.24 -18.38
CA HIS A 113 42.43 26.57 -19.75
C HIS A 113 41.67 25.45 -20.43
N LEU A 114 40.87 25.80 -21.44
CA LEU A 114 40.28 24.83 -22.38
C LEU A 114 41.18 24.64 -23.61
N SER A 115 40.95 23.57 -24.38
CA SER A 115 41.56 23.43 -25.72
C SER A 115 41.18 24.56 -26.68
N GLU A 116 39.98 25.12 -26.52
CA GLU A 116 39.44 26.27 -27.26
C GLU A 116 39.31 27.48 -26.31
N ASP A 117 40.41 27.83 -25.62
CA ASP A 117 40.43 28.76 -24.49
C ASP A 117 39.90 30.17 -24.83
N GLU A 118 40.11 30.64 -26.06
CA GLU A 118 39.68 31.98 -26.51
C GLU A 118 38.16 32.18 -26.53
N TYR A 119 37.40 31.08 -26.51
CA TYR A 119 35.94 31.04 -26.50
C TYR A 119 35.35 30.67 -25.14
N ALA A 120 36.18 30.51 -24.10
CA ALA A 120 35.78 29.98 -22.81
C ALA A 120 36.03 30.95 -21.63
N MET A 121 35.18 30.85 -20.62
CA MET A 121 35.40 31.47 -19.30
C MET A 121 35.30 30.39 -18.22
N ILE A 122 36.17 30.48 -17.22
CA ILE A 122 36.24 29.51 -16.11
C ILE A 122 36.07 30.25 -14.79
N GLU A 123 35.09 29.83 -14.01
CA GLU A 123 34.85 30.24 -12.65
C GLU A 123 35.13 29.07 -11.71
N LEU A 124 35.91 29.33 -10.65
CA LEU A 124 36.22 28.35 -9.61
C LEU A 124 35.95 28.97 -8.25
N ASN A 125 35.15 28.28 -7.42
CA ASN A 125 34.68 28.76 -6.13
C ASN A 125 34.04 30.16 -6.18
N GLY A 126 33.24 30.43 -7.21
CA GLY A 126 32.55 31.71 -7.40
C GLY A 126 33.42 32.87 -7.90
N LYS A 127 34.70 32.63 -8.26
CA LYS A 127 35.63 33.62 -8.79
C LYS A 127 36.04 33.26 -10.22
N VAL A 128 35.94 34.22 -11.15
CA VAL A 128 36.46 34.04 -12.53
C VAL A 128 37.98 33.99 -12.50
N ILE A 129 38.55 32.88 -12.98
CA ILE A 129 39.99 32.58 -12.94
C ILE A 129 40.62 32.50 -14.34
N SER A 130 39.81 32.40 -15.39
CA SER A 130 40.25 32.50 -16.80
C SER A 130 39.15 33.18 -17.62
N ASN A 131 39.53 34.13 -18.47
CA ASN A 131 38.61 34.93 -19.27
C ASN A 131 39.05 34.96 -20.74
N LYS A 132 38.42 34.12 -21.59
CA LYS A 132 38.72 34.02 -23.04
C LYS A 132 40.21 33.78 -23.31
N GLY A 133 40.80 32.88 -22.54
CA GLY A 133 42.23 32.56 -22.55
C GLY A 133 43.18 33.68 -22.12
N LYS A 134 42.63 34.81 -21.65
CA LYS A 134 43.34 35.94 -21.05
C LYS A 134 43.10 35.95 -19.54
N GLU A 135 43.88 36.75 -18.82
CA GLU A 135 43.67 37.03 -17.39
C GLU A 135 43.65 35.77 -16.49
N LYS A 136 44.64 34.88 -16.68
CA LYS A 136 44.75 33.62 -15.92
C LYS A 136 45.21 33.87 -14.49
N GLN A 137 44.36 33.54 -13.53
CA GLN A 137 44.67 33.62 -12.11
C GLN A 137 45.20 32.29 -11.60
N VAL A 138 46.23 32.34 -10.77
CA VAL A 138 46.74 31.20 -10.03
C VAL A 138 45.78 30.89 -8.88
N VAL A 139 45.38 29.63 -8.75
CA VAL A 139 44.51 29.13 -7.67
C VAL A 139 45.20 27.99 -6.94
N HIS A 140 45.19 28.06 -5.61
CA HIS A 140 45.66 26.99 -4.76
C HIS A 140 44.57 25.92 -4.59
N LEU A 141 44.92 24.65 -4.78
CA LEU A 141 44.05 23.50 -4.58
C LEU A 141 44.67 22.54 -3.59
N GLU A 142 43.86 22.02 -2.67
CA GLU A 142 44.25 20.93 -1.80
C GLU A 142 43.85 19.58 -2.40
N LYS A 143 44.74 18.60 -2.25
CA LYS A 143 44.51 17.23 -2.72
C LYS A 143 43.22 16.67 -2.12
N GLY A 144 42.33 16.19 -2.98
CA GLY A 144 41.09 15.52 -2.58
C GLY A 144 39.95 16.47 -2.14
N GLN A 145 40.20 17.77 -2.02
CA GLN A 145 39.16 18.76 -1.73
C GLN A 145 38.25 18.95 -2.94
N LEU A 146 36.93 18.95 -2.72
CA LEU A 146 35.92 19.27 -3.73
C LEU A 146 35.72 20.78 -3.80
N VAL A 147 35.87 21.35 -4.99
CA VAL A 147 35.74 22.79 -5.24
C VAL A 147 34.72 23.03 -6.37
N PRO A 148 33.68 23.87 -6.17
CA PRO A 148 32.71 24.17 -7.22
C PRO A 148 33.37 24.80 -8.45
N ILE A 149 33.03 24.30 -9.64
CA ILE A 149 33.54 24.80 -10.92
C ILE A 149 32.38 25.07 -11.88
N LYS A 150 32.46 26.21 -12.57
CA LYS A 150 31.56 26.59 -13.67
C LYS A 150 32.41 26.98 -14.88
N ILE A 151 32.10 26.41 -16.03
CA ILE A 151 32.75 26.70 -17.31
C ILE A 151 31.67 27.10 -18.30
N GLU A 152 31.87 28.20 -19.02
CA GLU A 152 30.99 28.61 -20.10
C GLU A 152 31.77 28.78 -21.38
N TYR A 153 31.22 28.29 -22.49
CA TYR A 153 31.84 28.31 -23.81
C TYR A 153 30.85 28.89 -24.83
N GLN A 154 31.33 29.82 -25.66
CA GLN A 154 30.57 30.43 -26.76
C GLN A 154 31.33 30.26 -28.08
N ALA A 155 30.88 29.31 -28.90
CA ALA A 155 31.48 29.08 -30.20
C ALA A 155 31.23 30.28 -31.13
N ASP A 156 32.21 30.60 -31.98
CA ASP A 156 32.03 31.62 -33.01
C ASP A 156 31.00 31.18 -34.06
N LYS A 157 31.01 29.88 -34.40
CA LYS A 157 30.06 29.23 -35.30
C LYS A 157 29.41 28.03 -34.60
N PRO A 158 28.15 27.68 -34.93
CA PRO A 158 27.54 26.47 -34.40
C PRO A 158 28.42 25.24 -34.65
N ILE A 159 28.65 24.47 -33.59
CA ILE A 159 29.38 23.20 -33.62
C ILE A 159 28.38 22.05 -33.53
N ASP A 160 28.56 21.06 -34.39
CA ASP A 160 27.82 19.80 -34.32
C ASP A 160 28.63 18.74 -33.59
N MET A 161 28.01 17.59 -33.33
CA MET A 161 28.63 16.50 -32.60
C MET A 161 29.79 15.81 -33.34
N ASP A 162 29.84 15.95 -34.66
CA ASP A 162 30.84 15.33 -35.53
C ASP A 162 32.05 16.25 -35.76
N SER A 163 31.92 17.53 -35.38
CA SER A 163 32.99 18.52 -35.46
C SER A 163 34.22 18.13 -34.62
N GLU A 164 35.41 18.33 -35.19
CA GLU A 164 36.68 18.09 -34.49
C GLU A 164 36.84 18.98 -33.26
N THR A 165 36.30 20.20 -33.30
CA THR A 165 36.25 21.11 -32.16
C THR A 165 35.52 20.46 -30.99
N PHE A 166 34.27 19.99 -31.21
CA PHE A 166 33.50 19.36 -30.14
C PHE A 166 34.15 18.07 -29.63
N LYS A 167 34.71 17.24 -30.52
CA LYS A 167 35.43 16.00 -30.17
C LYS A 167 36.62 16.24 -29.24
N ASN A 168 37.28 17.40 -29.38
CA ASN A 168 38.53 17.73 -28.69
C ASN A 168 38.38 18.79 -27.58
N LEU A 169 37.16 19.13 -27.16
CA LEU A 169 36.93 19.99 -25.99
C LEU A 169 37.41 19.30 -24.71
N LYS A 170 38.52 19.82 -24.16
CA LYS A 170 39.23 19.28 -23.00
C LYS A 170 39.63 20.40 -22.06
N LEU A 171 39.70 20.07 -20.77
CA LEU A 171 40.11 20.99 -19.70
C LEU A 171 41.52 20.64 -19.22
N PHE A 172 42.35 21.66 -19.02
CA PHE A 172 43.74 21.53 -18.60
C PHE A 172 44.02 22.38 -17.36
N LYS A 173 44.90 21.87 -16.49
CA LYS A 173 45.54 22.63 -15.42
C LYS A 173 47.04 22.74 -15.70
N VAL A 174 47.62 23.90 -15.46
CA VAL A 174 49.05 24.18 -15.63
C VAL A 174 49.65 24.41 -14.26
N ASP A 175 50.69 23.64 -13.93
CA ASP A 175 51.39 23.74 -12.64
C ASP A 175 52.40 24.91 -12.60
N ALA A 176 53.00 25.12 -11.42
CA ALA A 176 54.02 26.14 -11.20
C ALA A 176 55.27 25.96 -12.09
N GLN A 177 55.51 24.74 -12.60
CA GLN A 177 56.61 24.43 -13.53
C GLN A 177 56.22 24.65 -15.00
N GLN A 178 55.07 25.27 -15.28
CA GLN A 178 54.53 25.51 -16.62
C GLN A 178 54.24 24.22 -17.41
N LYS A 179 54.06 23.10 -16.72
CA LYS A 179 53.67 21.85 -17.35
C LYS A 179 52.14 21.76 -17.38
N SER A 180 51.60 21.53 -18.57
CA SER A 180 50.16 21.37 -18.80
C SER A 180 49.76 19.91 -18.56
N HIS A 181 48.73 19.70 -17.74
CA HIS A 181 48.14 18.42 -17.44
C HIS A 181 46.67 18.43 -17.82
N GLN A 182 46.24 17.47 -18.63
CA GLN A 182 44.82 17.29 -18.90
C GLN A 182 44.11 16.84 -17.62
N ILE A 183 43.05 17.55 -17.24
CA ILE A 183 42.20 17.15 -16.13
C ILE A 183 41.49 15.84 -16.51
N GLN A 184 41.66 14.84 -15.67
CA GLN A 184 41.06 13.53 -15.90
C GLN A 184 39.60 13.52 -15.46
N LEU A 185 38.78 12.62 -16.02
CA LEU A 185 37.36 12.51 -15.69
C LEU A 185 37.14 12.22 -14.20
N ASP A 186 38.05 11.46 -13.58
CA ASP A 186 38.03 11.16 -12.15
C ASP A 186 38.55 12.32 -11.26
N GLU A 187 38.92 13.47 -11.82
CA GLU A 187 39.09 14.74 -11.09
C GLU A 187 37.83 15.62 -11.15
N LEU A 188 36.81 15.22 -11.91
CA LEU A 188 35.56 15.98 -12.07
C LEU A 188 34.40 15.21 -11.44
N ARG A 189 33.49 15.91 -10.78
CA ARG A 189 32.29 15.34 -10.16
C ARG A 189 31.04 16.12 -10.52
N ASN A 190 29.94 15.38 -10.67
CA ASN A 190 28.61 15.95 -10.70
C ASN A 190 28.34 16.71 -9.38
N PRO A 191 27.41 17.67 -9.38
CA PRO A 191 26.97 18.34 -8.16
C PRO A 191 26.52 17.34 -7.06
N GLU A 192 26.79 17.65 -5.80
CA GLU A 192 26.17 16.97 -4.65
C GLU A 192 24.78 17.55 -4.37
N PHE A 193 23.76 17.04 -5.06
CA PHE A 193 22.40 17.60 -5.10
C PHE A 193 21.72 17.79 -3.73
N ASN A 194 22.07 16.97 -2.74
CA ASN A 194 21.48 16.99 -1.40
C ASN A 194 22.12 18.02 -0.43
N LYS A 195 23.14 18.77 -0.86
CA LYS A 195 23.78 19.81 -0.04
C LYS A 195 23.25 21.19 -0.38
N LYS A 196 22.92 21.96 0.66
CA LYS A 196 22.41 23.32 0.52
C LYS A 196 23.38 24.24 -0.22
N GLU A 197 24.67 24.15 0.06
CA GLU A 197 25.70 24.96 -0.60
C GLU A 197 25.78 24.65 -2.10
N THR A 198 25.59 23.38 -2.47
CA THR A 198 25.52 22.97 -3.88
C THR A 198 24.27 23.54 -4.55
N GLN A 199 23.12 23.47 -3.90
CA GLN A 199 21.86 24.01 -4.43
C GLN A 199 21.96 25.52 -4.66
N GLU A 200 22.53 26.27 -3.73
CA GLU A 200 22.79 27.71 -3.89
C GLU A 200 23.76 28.01 -5.04
N PHE A 201 24.80 27.19 -5.19
CA PHE A 201 25.73 27.28 -6.33
C PHE A 201 25.01 27.03 -7.67
N LEU A 202 24.16 26.01 -7.76
CA LEU A 202 23.42 25.67 -8.98
C LEU A 202 22.47 26.80 -9.40
N LYS A 203 21.68 27.33 -8.46
CA LYS A 203 20.78 28.49 -8.69
C LYS A 203 21.55 29.68 -9.26
N LYS A 204 22.69 30.01 -8.64
CA LYS A 204 23.55 31.12 -9.10
C LYS A 204 24.16 30.82 -10.47
N ALA A 205 24.57 29.58 -10.71
CA ALA A 205 25.19 29.16 -11.95
C ALA A 205 24.20 29.25 -13.13
N ALA A 206 22.93 28.93 -12.90
CA ALA A 206 21.84 29.09 -13.87
C ALA A 206 21.52 30.56 -14.15
N ALA A 207 21.32 31.36 -13.10
CA ALA A 207 20.83 32.75 -13.19
C ALA A 207 21.86 33.77 -13.75
N SER A 208 23.12 33.36 -13.98
CA SER A 208 24.20 34.26 -14.37
C SER A 208 24.96 33.77 -15.60
N ASN A 209 25.41 34.72 -16.43
CA ASN A 209 26.26 34.47 -17.59
C ASN A 209 27.62 35.18 -17.36
N LEU A 210 28.72 34.44 -17.46
CA LEU A 210 30.08 34.93 -17.24
C LEU A 210 30.50 35.96 -18.29
N PHE A 211 30.01 35.84 -19.53
CA PHE A 211 30.34 36.72 -20.66
C PHE A 211 29.65 38.09 -20.58
N THR A 212 28.45 38.16 -20.02
CA THR A 212 27.71 39.42 -19.89
C THR A 212 27.84 40.04 -18.51
N GLN A 213 28.22 39.26 -17.50
CA GLN A 213 28.28 39.65 -16.07
C GLN A 213 26.98 40.28 -15.55
N LYS A 214 25.86 40.07 -16.26
CA LYS A 214 24.54 40.54 -15.88
C LYS A 214 23.76 39.37 -15.28
N VAL A 215 23.09 39.64 -14.17
CA VAL A 215 21.95 38.81 -13.74
C VAL A 215 20.90 38.92 -14.84
N LYS A 216 20.42 37.79 -15.35
CA LYS A 216 19.37 37.77 -16.38
C LYS A 216 18.14 38.51 -15.83
N SER A 217 17.62 39.49 -16.57
CA SER A 217 16.52 40.36 -16.10
C SER A 217 15.13 39.75 -16.35
N THR A 218 15.06 38.64 -17.09
CA THR A 218 13.84 37.92 -17.48
C THR A 218 13.98 36.46 -17.12
N LYS A 219 12.85 35.80 -16.81
CA LYS A 219 12.80 34.35 -16.62
C LYS A 219 13.17 33.68 -17.95
N ASP A 220 14.32 33.02 -18.00
CA ASP A 220 14.88 32.42 -19.21
C ASP A 220 14.68 30.88 -19.21
N GLU A 221 15.03 30.22 -20.31
CA GLU A 221 14.81 28.77 -20.48
C GLU A 221 15.71 27.87 -19.61
N ASP A 222 16.77 28.43 -19.01
CA ASP A 222 17.79 27.70 -18.23
C ASP A 222 17.82 28.07 -16.74
N ASP A 223 16.87 28.86 -16.26
CA ASP A 223 16.70 29.13 -14.83
C ASP A 223 16.46 27.81 -14.09
N ASP A 224 17.08 27.64 -12.92
CA ASP A 224 16.93 26.49 -12.02
C ASP A 224 16.62 27.05 -10.64
N SER A 225 15.37 27.43 -10.43
CA SER A 225 14.89 28.10 -9.21
C SER A 225 14.92 27.16 -8.01
N GLY A 226 14.68 25.86 -8.24
CA GLY A 226 14.72 24.78 -7.26
C GLY A 226 16.14 24.43 -6.82
N GLY A 227 17.13 24.60 -7.69
CA GLY A 227 18.53 24.26 -7.45
C GLY A 227 18.79 22.76 -7.53
N ASP A 228 18.05 22.05 -8.36
CA ASP A 228 18.08 20.58 -8.47
C ASP A 228 18.75 20.10 -9.76
N SER A 229 19.24 21.03 -10.59
CA SER A 229 19.84 20.82 -11.92
C SER A 229 18.88 20.53 -13.06
N ILE A 230 17.57 20.64 -12.85
CA ILE A 230 16.59 20.65 -13.93
C ILE A 230 16.16 22.11 -14.16
N PRO A 231 16.22 22.59 -15.41
CA PRO A 231 15.68 23.91 -15.71
C PRO A 231 14.17 24.01 -15.50
N ASP A 232 13.70 25.13 -14.95
CA ASP A 232 12.31 25.44 -14.64
C ASP A 232 11.37 25.06 -15.80
N ARG A 233 11.76 25.45 -17.02
CA ARG A 233 10.96 25.24 -18.22
C ARG A 233 10.78 23.76 -18.57
N LEU A 234 11.77 22.93 -18.28
CA LEU A 234 11.69 21.48 -18.49
C LEU A 234 10.79 20.83 -17.47
N GLU A 235 10.83 21.26 -16.21
CA GLU A 235 9.93 20.76 -15.17
C GLU A 235 8.47 21.08 -15.45
N GLU A 236 8.19 22.32 -15.91
CA GLU A 236 6.84 22.78 -16.23
C GLU A 236 6.26 22.13 -17.50
N ASN A 237 7.05 22.06 -18.59
CA ASN A 237 6.56 21.55 -19.89
C ASN A 237 6.73 20.04 -20.05
N GLY A 238 7.73 19.50 -19.37
CA GLY A 238 8.10 18.10 -19.29
C GLY A 238 9.38 17.75 -20.04
N TYR A 239 10.03 16.70 -19.54
CA TYR A 239 11.30 16.18 -20.02
C TYR A 239 11.32 14.65 -19.97
N THR A 240 12.31 14.05 -20.61
CA THR A 240 12.68 12.65 -20.37
C THR A 240 14.18 12.56 -20.11
N ILE A 241 14.61 11.47 -19.48
CA ILE A 241 16.01 11.20 -19.22
C ILE A 241 16.31 9.71 -19.41
N GLN A 242 17.42 9.42 -20.09
CA GLN A 242 17.96 8.07 -20.23
C GLN A 242 19.48 8.13 -20.05
N ASN A 243 20.06 7.20 -19.29
CA ASN A 243 21.50 7.16 -18.99
C ASN A 243 22.07 8.54 -18.59
N LYS A 244 21.28 9.32 -17.83
CA LYS A 244 21.59 10.68 -17.39
C LYS A 244 21.69 11.74 -18.50
N VAL A 245 21.28 11.43 -19.73
CA VAL A 245 21.06 12.40 -20.80
C VAL A 245 19.59 12.81 -20.77
N ALA A 246 19.34 14.07 -20.44
CA ALA A 246 18.00 14.64 -20.33
C ALA A 246 17.70 15.58 -21.49
N VAL A 247 16.48 15.49 -22.02
CA VAL A 247 16.01 16.26 -23.18
C VAL A 247 14.58 16.76 -22.94
N PRO A 248 14.17 17.88 -23.57
CA PRO A 248 12.77 18.30 -23.59
C PRO A 248 11.86 17.18 -24.11
N TRP A 249 10.67 17.04 -23.53
CA TRP A 249 9.72 16.01 -23.94
C TRP A 249 9.15 16.29 -25.34
N ASP A 250 9.18 15.26 -26.19
CA ASP A 250 8.49 15.22 -27.48
C ASP A 250 7.51 14.04 -27.52
N GLY A 251 6.31 14.24 -28.05
CA GLY A 251 5.25 13.23 -28.07
C GLY A 251 5.64 11.93 -28.81
N SER A 252 6.58 11.98 -29.75
CA SER A 252 7.09 10.79 -30.43
C SER A 252 7.86 9.84 -29.50
N LEU A 253 8.40 10.35 -28.38
CA LEU A 253 9.17 9.55 -27.41
C LEU A 253 8.29 8.56 -26.64
N ALA A 254 7.01 8.86 -26.46
CA ALA A 254 6.05 7.92 -25.86
C ALA A 254 5.97 6.61 -26.65
N SER A 255 5.98 6.69 -27.99
CA SER A 255 5.94 5.50 -28.86
C SER A 255 7.20 4.63 -28.77
N LYS A 256 8.30 5.20 -28.28
CA LYS A 256 9.57 4.51 -28.00
C LYS A 256 9.65 3.97 -26.56
N GLY A 257 8.61 4.18 -25.75
CA GLY A 257 8.54 3.69 -24.36
C GLY A 257 9.20 4.62 -23.33
N TYR A 258 9.52 5.86 -23.68
CA TYR A 258 10.05 6.83 -22.72
C TYR A 258 8.95 7.44 -21.85
N THR A 259 9.32 7.85 -20.64
CA THR A 259 8.43 8.47 -19.67
C THR A 259 8.55 9.99 -19.73
N LYS A 260 7.42 10.69 -19.77
CA LYS A 260 7.35 12.14 -19.55
C LYS A 260 7.42 12.41 -18.04
N PHE A 261 8.44 13.14 -17.61
CA PHE A 261 8.54 13.67 -16.25
C PHE A 261 8.12 15.15 -16.23
N VAL A 262 7.49 15.56 -15.14
CA VAL A 262 7.19 16.95 -14.75
C VAL A 262 7.36 17.05 -13.24
N SER A 263 7.68 18.24 -12.73
CA SER A 263 7.98 18.50 -11.33
C SER A 263 7.72 19.97 -10.98
N ASN A 264 7.91 20.35 -9.72
CA ASN A 264 7.73 21.72 -9.25
C ASN A 264 9.05 22.50 -9.36
N PRO A 265 9.17 23.48 -10.26
CA PRO A 265 10.42 24.21 -10.49
C PRO A 265 10.91 25.05 -9.32
N LEU A 266 10.08 25.29 -8.31
CA LEU A 266 10.45 26.11 -7.15
C LEU A 266 10.93 25.26 -5.96
N ASP A 267 10.77 23.94 -6.04
CA ASP A 267 11.10 23.00 -4.97
C ASP A 267 12.20 22.06 -5.42
N THR A 268 13.31 21.96 -4.67
CA THR A 268 14.37 20.97 -4.96
C THR A 268 13.89 19.51 -4.84
N HIS A 269 12.81 19.31 -4.09
CA HIS A 269 12.18 18.00 -3.84
C HIS A 269 10.67 18.20 -3.95
N THR A 270 10.08 17.92 -5.12
CA THR A 270 8.66 18.17 -5.37
C THR A 270 7.76 17.52 -4.30
N VAL A 271 8.08 16.29 -3.89
CA VAL A 271 7.31 15.53 -2.90
C VAL A 271 7.90 15.55 -1.49
N GLY A 272 8.97 16.31 -1.26
CA GLY A 272 9.60 16.49 0.06
C GLY A 272 10.32 15.25 0.62
N ASP A 273 10.56 14.23 -0.20
CA ASP A 273 11.45 13.13 0.16
C ASP A 273 12.94 13.58 0.06
N PRO A 274 13.92 12.78 0.53
CA PRO A 274 15.34 13.17 0.54
C PRO A 274 16.05 13.10 -0.81
N HIS A 275 15.32 12.93 -1.92
CA HIS A 275 15.89 12.75 -3.25
C HIS A 275 15.40 13.85 -4.18
N THR A 276 16.32 14.56 -4.81
CA THR A 276 15.98 15.63 -5.75
C THR A 276 15.27 15.12 -6.99
N ASP A 277 14.53 15.97 -7.70
CA ASP A 277 13.75 15.53 -8.86
C ASP A 277 14.67 15.05 -10.00
N TYR A 278 15.86 15.64 -10.16
CA TYR A 278 16.93 15.09 -11.00
C TYR A 278 17.39 13.69 -10.55
N GLU A 279 17.71 13.49 -9.27
CA GLU A 279 18.18 12.19 -8.78
C GLU A 279 17.12 11.09 -9.01
N LYS A 280 15.84 11.41 -8.84
CA LYS A 280 14.74 10.48 -9.07
C LYS A 280 14.63 10.12 -10.55
N ALA A 281 14.50 11.11 -11.43
CA ALA A 281 14.34 10.87 -12.87
C ALA A 281 15.58 10.19 -13.47
N ALA A 282 16.79 10.60 -13.05
CA ALA A 282 18.06 10.01 -13.47
C ALA A 282 18.34 8.63 -12.86
N ARG A 283 17.48 8.17 -11.93
CA ARG A 283 17.67 6.97 -11.10
C ARG A 283 18.97 6.99 -10.31
N ASP A 284 19.48 8.17 -9.96
CA ASP A 284 20.76 8.39 -9.29
C ASP A 284 20.68 8.32 -7.75
N LEU A 285 19.85 7.40 -7.25
CA LEU A 285 19.54 7.21 -5.83
C LEU A 285 19.72 5.74 -5.41
N ASP A 286 19.28 5.39 -4.19
CA ASP A 286 19.26 4.01 -3.70
C ASP A 286 18.19 3.18 -4.42
N LEU A 287 18.64 2.25 -5.27
CA LEU A 287 17.78 1.40 -6.09
C LEU A 287 16.96 0.38 -5.27
N SER A 288 17.15 0.33 -3.96
CA SER A 288 16.29 -0.45 -3.05
C SER A 288 14.90 0.19 -2.87
N ASN A 289 14.73 1.47 -3.21
CA ASN A 289 13.42 2.12 -3.28
C ASN A 289 12.56 1.53 -4.42
N ALA A 290 11.24 1.68 -4.31
CA ALA A 290 10.31 1.17 -5.30
C ALA A 290 10.45 1.92 -6.64
N LYS A 291 10.24 1.24 -7.76
CA LYS A 291 10.52 1.80 -9.11
C LYS A 291 9.71 3.06 -9.42
N GLU A 292 8.48 3.13 -8.91
CA GLU A 292 7.60 4.29 -9.05
C GLU A 292 8.20 5.56 -8.43
N THR A 293 9.08 5.45 -7.44
CA THR A 293 9.78 6.59 -6.81
C THR A 293 10.79 7.26 -7.73
N PHE A 294 11.12 6.64 -8.88
CA PHE A 294 11.96 7.30 -9.88
C PHE A 294 11.18 8.41 -10.62
N ASN A 295 9.87 8.50 -10.43
CA ASN A 295 9.10 9.66 -10.84
C ASN A 295 9.15 10.74 -9.73
N PRO A 296 9.51 11.99 -10.04
CA PRO A 296 9.49 13.12 -9.10
C PRO A 296 8.20 13.25 -8.28
N LEU A 297 7.06 12.90 -8.88
CA LEU A 297 5.72 13.05 -8.29
C LEU A 297 5.32 11.93 -7.34
N VAL A 298 6.12 10.88 -7.17
CA VAL A 298 5.84 9.77 -6.24
C VAL A 298 6.92 9.76 -5.16
N ALA A 299 6.54 9.94 -3.91
CA ALA A 299 7.51 10.02 -2.81
C ALA A 299 8.16 8.67 -2.52
N ALA A 300 9.46 8.66 -2.23
CA ALA A 300 10.08 7.59 -1.46
C ALA A 300 9.64 7.73 0.00
N PHE A 301 8.68 6.90 0.42
CA PHE A 301 8.05 6.95 1.73
C PHE A 301 7.99 5.54 2.33
N PRO A 302 8.77 5.21 3.37
CA PRO A 302 8.58 3.94 4.06
C PRO A 302 7.27 4.01 4.86
N SER A 303 6.47 2.94 4.76
CA SER A 303 5.31 2.74 5.64
C SER A 303 5.48 1.39 6.28
N VAL A 304 5.88 1.36 7.55
CA VAL A 304 6.15 0.10 8.26
C VAL A 304 4.98 -0.18 9.20
N ASN A 305 4.39 -1.36 9.05
CA ASN A 305 3.40 -1.86 9.98
C ASN A 305 3.85 -3.17 10.61
N VAL A 306 3.22 -3.52 11.73
CA VAL A 306 3.41 -4.78 12.41
C VAL A 306 2.14 -5.61 12.30
N SER A 307 2.21 -6.76 11.65
CA SER A 307 1.09 -7.70 11.52
C SER A 307 1.28 -8.91 12.44
N MET A 308 0.19 -9.45 13.00
CA MET A 308 0.21 -10.71 13.76
C MET A 308 -0.04 -11.91 12.83
N GLU A 309 0.80 -12.93 12.95
CA GLU A 309 0.67 -14.19 12.19
C GLU A 309 0.03 -15.30 13.02
N LYS A 310 0.25 -15.25 14.33
CA LYS A 310 -0.19 -16.27 15.29
C LYS A 310 -0.47 -15.60 16.61
N VAL A 311 -1.60 -15.95 17.22
CA VAL A 311 -1.97 -15.53 18.58
C VAL A 311 -2.21 -16.76 19.42
N ILE A 312 -1.60 -16.77 20.61
CA ILE A 312 -1.68 -17.82 21.61
C ILE A 312 -2.26 -17.18 22.86
N LEU A 313 -3.38 -17.71 23.36
CA LEU A 313 -4.02 -17.25 24.59
C LEU A 313 -4.04 -18.38 25.62
N SER A 314 -3.72 -18.09 26.87
CA SER A 314 -3.75 -19.07 27.97
C SER A 314 -4.41 -18.49 29.21
N PRO A 315 -5.12 -19.28 30.03
CA PRO A 315 -5.57 -18.84 31.35
C PRO A 315 -4.43 -18.73 32.38
N ASN A 316 -3.24 -19.25 32.06
CA ASN A 316 -2.09 -19.33 32.96
C ASN A 316 -0.88 -18.55 32.42
N GLU A 317 -0.14 -17.90 33.31
CA GLU A 317 1.02 -17.07 32.93
C GLU A 317 2.14 -17.88 32.25
N ASN A 318 2.31 -19.15 32.62
CA ASN A 318 3.27 -20.05 32.00
C ASN A 318 2.83 -20.60 30.64
N LEU A 319 1.73 -20.08 30.07
CA LEU A 319 1.13 -20.48 28.79
C LEU A 319 0.65 -21.94 28.71
N SER A 320 0.47 -22.61 29.86
CA SER A 320 -0.17 -23.93 29.92
C SER A 320 -1.66 -23.87 29.58
N ASN A 321 -2.23 -24.92 29.01
CA ASN A 321 -3.61 -24.94 28.49
C ASN A 321 -3.88 -23.82 27.47
N SER A 322 -2.88 -23.45 26.67
CA SER A 322 -3.04 -22.43 25.65
C SER A 322 -3.90 -22.89 24.49
N VAL A 323 -4.57 -21.92 23.86
CA VAL A 323 -5.29 -22.07 22.62
C VAL A 323 -4.68 -21.15 21.57
N GLU A 324 -4.56 -21.68 20.36
CA GLU A 324 -4.07 -20.95 19.21
C GLU A 324 -5.25 -20.50 18.34
N SER A 325 -5.13 -19.29 17.80
CA SER A 325 -6.06 -18.72 16.83
C SER A 325 -5.53 -18.90 15.41
N HIS A 326 -6.39 -19.37 14.50
CA HIS A 326 -6.21 -19.25 13.05
C HIS A 326 -7.01 -18.06 12.55
N SER A 327 -6.34 -16.92 12.48
CA SER A 327 -6.90 -15.59 12.22
C SER A 327 -6.28 -14.96 10.97
N SER A 328 -6.92 -13.91 10.46
CA SER A 328 -6.44 -13.11 9.35
C SER A 328 -6.15 -11.68 9.80
N THR A 329 -5.20 -11.03 9.11
CA THR A 329 -4.94 -9.60 9.28
C THR A 329 -5.86 -8.83 8.33
N ASN A 330 -6.60 -7.87 8.87
CA ASN A 330 -7.41 -6.92 8.12
C ASN A 330 -6.65 -5.58 8.03
N TRP A 331 -6.08 -5.33 6.86
CA TRP A 331 -5.15 -4.21 6.63
C TRP A 331 -5.80 -2.82 6.58
N SER A 332 -7.12 -2.76 6.43
CA SER A 332 -7.87 -1.50 6.32
C SER A 332 -9.08 -1.45 7.25
N TYR A 333 -9.05 -2.25 8.34
CA TYR A 333 -10.18 -2.43 9.26
C TYR A 333 -10.84 -1.12 9.70
N THR A 334 -10.03 -0.15 10.14
CA THR A 334 -10.51 1.16 10.63
C THR A 334 -11.13 2.03 9.54
N ASN A 335 -10.80 1.76 8.28
CA ASN A 335 -11.29 2.53 7.13
C ASN A 335 -12.59 1.94 6.59
N THR A 336 -12.83 0.64 6.81
CA THR A 336 -14.01 -0.09 6.32
C THR A 336 -15.09 -0.28 7.37
N GLU A 337 -14.73 -0.63 8.61
CA GLU A 337 -15.69 -0.85 9.69
C GLU A 337 -16.30 0.49 10.14
N GLY A 338 -17.63 0.52 10.23
CA GLY A 338 -18.36 1.69 10.72
C GLY A 338 -18.40 2.87 9.73
N ALA A 339 -17.80 2.74 8.55
CA ALA A 339 -17.84 3.77 7.52
C ALA A 339 -19.26 3.99 7.00
N SER A 340 -19.67 5.26 6.88
CA SER A 340 -20.94 5.63 6.27
C SER A 340 -20.82 5.64 4.75
N VAL A 341 -21.72 4.97 4.04
CA VAL A 341 -21.75 4.99 2.57
C VAL A 341 -22.53 6.21 2.09
N GLU A 342 -21.86 7.05 1.32
CA GLU A 342 -22.43 8.20 0.63
C GLU A 342 -22.62 7.81 -0.84
N ALA A 343 -23.84 7.93 -1.37
CA ALA A 343 -24.16 7.53 -2.75
C ALA A 343 -25.07 8.56 -3.44
N GLY A 344 -24.91 8.70 -4.76
CA GLY A 344 -25.72 9.62 -5.57
C GLY A 344 -25.25 11.08 -5.52
N ILE A 345 -23.97 11.33 -5.23
CA ILE A 345 -23.41 12.69 -5.15
C ILE A 345 -23.04 13.21 -6.54
N GLY A 346 -23.37 14.46 -6.82
CA GLY A 346 -22.98 15.14 -8.06
C GLY A 346 -23.75 14.67 -9.31
N PRO A 347 -23.38 15.20 -10.49
CA PRO A 347 -24.13 14.99 -11.72
C PRO A 347 -24.12 13.54 -12.23
N LYS A 348 -23.14 12.72 -11.81
CA LYS A 348 -22.97 11.32 -12.22
C LYS A 348 -23.25 10.30 -11.12
N GLY A 349 -23.81 10.74 -9.98
CA GLY A 349 -24.29 9.82 -8.96
C GLY A 349 -23.19 9.02 -8.25
N LEU A 350 -22.11 9.70 -7.88
CA LEU A 350 -20.90 9.14 -7.29
C LEU A 350 -21.15 8.47 -5.94
N SER A 351 -20.28 7.52 -5.57
CA SER A 351 -20.37 6.83 -4.29
C SER A 351 -19.00 6.54 -3.68
N PHE A 352 -18.88 6.77 -2.38
CA PHE A 352 -17.71 6.46 -1.58
C PHE A 352 -18.11 6.25 -0.11
N GLY A 353 -17.30 5.50 0.63
CA GLY A 353 -17.41 5.40 2.09
C GLY A 353 -16.69 6.56 2.77
N VAL A 354 -17.22 7.05 3.88
CA VAL A 354 -16.57 8.02 4.77
C VAL A 354 -16.31 7.36 6.11
N SER A 355 -15.04 7.25 6.49
CA SER A 355 -14.65 6.73 7.81
C SER A 355 -14.35 7.86 8.78
N ALA A 356 -15.04 7.84 9.93
CA ALA A 356 -14.76 8.74 11.05
C ALA A 356 -13.49 8.36 11.81
N ASN A 357 -13.00 7.13 11.66
CA ASN A 357 -11.81 6.60 12.33
C ASN A 357 -10.71 6.25 11.32
N TYR A 358 -10.62 6.99 10.22
CA TYR A 358 -9.66 6.71 9.16
C TYR A 358 -8.23 6.64 9.72
N GLN A 359 -7.52 5.56 9.40
CA GLN A 359 -6.10 5.37 9.71
C GLN A 359 -5.30 5.00 8.45
N HIS A 360 -3.99 5.16 8.54
CA HIS A 360 -3.07 4.74 7.49
C HIS A 360 -2.65 3.28 7.65
N SER A 361 -1.85 2.79 6.70
CA SER A 361 -1.43 1.39 6.66
C SER A 361 -0.51 0.95 7.81
N GLU A 362 -0.07 1.90 8.65
CA GLU A 362 0.65 1.72 9.91
C GLU A 362 -0.25 1.10 11.02
N THR A 363 -1.57 1.18 10.85
CA THR A 363 -2.56 0.56 11.75
C THR A 363 -3.22 -0.63 11.07
N VAL A 364 -3.19 -1.80 11.70
CA VAL A 364 -3.82 -3.03 11.16
C VAL A 364 -4.68 -3.71 12.22
N GLY A 365 -5.79 -4.30 11.80
CA GLY A 365 -6.66 -5.08 12.67
C GLY A 365 -6.34 -6.56 12.60
N HIS A 366 -6.32 -7.25 13.75
CA HIS A 366 -6.22 -8.69 13.82
C HIS A 366 -7.43 -9.27 14.53
N GLU A 367 -8.24 -10.02 13.78
CA GLU A 367 -9.49 -10.59 14.27
C GLU A 367 -9.24 -12.04 14.73
N TRP A 368 -9.68 -12.42 15.94
CA TRP A 368 -9.44 -13.73 16.59
C TRP A 368 -9.89 -14.97 15.77
N GLY A 369 -10.63 -14.79 14.68
CA GLY A 369 -10.91 -15.86 13.71
C GLY A 369 -11.51 -17.12 14.34
N THR A 370 -11.00 -18.29 13.93
CA THR A 370 -11.40 -19.60 14.48
C THR A 370 -10.26 -20.23 15.27
N SER A 371 -10.56 -20.82 16.43
CA SER A 371 -9.59 -21.62 17.20
C SER A 371 -9.94 -23.10 17.13
N THR A 372 -8.91 -23.95 17.03
CA THR A 372 -9.04 -25.41 17.16
C THR A 372 -9.02 -25.87 18.62
N GLY A 373 -8.73 -24.97 19.57
CA GLY A 373 -8.64 -25.26 21.01
C GLY A 373 -9.88 -24.84 21.80
N ASN A 374 -10.00 -25.38 23.02
CA ASN A 374 -11.10 -25.06 23.94
C ASN A 374 -10.93 -23.66 24.56
N THR A 375 -11.75 -22.70 24.13
CA THR A 375 -11.75 -21.33 24.67
C THR A 375 -12.76 -21.11 25.82
N SER A 376 -13.63 -22.05 26.13
CA SER A 376 -14.63 -21.87 27.21
C SER A 376 -14.03 -21.84 28.62
N GLN A 377 -12.82 -22.38 28.80
CA GLN A 377 -12.03 -22.27 30.04
C GLN A 377 -11.80 -20.81 30.47
N PHE A 378 -11.96 -19.85 29.55
CA PHE A 378 -11.87 -18.43 29.86
C PHE A 378 -13.13 -17.85 30.52
N ASN A 379 -14.27 -18.56 30.48
CA ASN A 379 -15.51 -18.13 31.16
C ASN A 379 -15.35 -18.12 32.68
N THR A 380 -14.58 -19.07 33.22
CA THR A 380 -14.28 -19.24 34.65
C THR A 380 -12.99 -18.53 35.07
N ALA A 381 -12.06 -18.30 34.13
CA ALA A 381 -10.80 -17.61 34.40
C ALA A 381 -10.99 -16.14 34.87
N SER A 382 -10.10 -15.68 35.74
CA SER A 382 -10.05 -14.28 36.19
C SER A 382 -9.24 -13.37 35.26
N ALA A 383 -8.34 -13.95 34.47
CA ALA A 383 -7.45 -13.26 33.53
C ALA A 383 -7.04 -14.20 32.39
N GLY A 384 -6.43 -13.65 31.35
CA GLY A 384 -5.79 -14.40 30.26
C GLY A 384 -4.41 -13.84 29.95
N TYR A 385 -3.58 -14.64 29.31
CA TYR A 385 -2.18 -14.34 29.00
C TYR A 385 -1.93 -14.59 27.52
N LEU A 386 -1.55 -13.54 26.81
CA LEU A 386 -1.42 -13.50 25.36
C LEU A 386 0.05 -13.51 24.93
N ASN A 387 0.37 -14.38 23.99
CA ASN A 387 1.61 -14.39 23.23
C ASN A 387 1.29 -14.31 21.74
N ALA A 388 2.16 -13.70 20.95
CA ALA A 388 1.95 -13.55 19.51
C ALA A 388 3.27 -13.63 18.74
N ASN A 389 3.18 -14.09 17.49
CA ASN A 389 4.24 -13.89 16.51
C ASN A 389 3.86 -12.73 15.61
N VAL A 390 4.80 -11.79 15.47
CA VAL A 390 4.62 -10.60 14.64
C VAL A 390 5.61 -10.57 13.48
N ARG A 391 5.25 -9.81 12.46
CA ARG A 391 6.10 -9.53 11.29
C ARG A 391 6.01 -8.06 10.95
N TYR A 392 7.15 -7.46 10.64
CA TYR A 392 7.20 -6.08 10.14
C TYR A 392 7.04 -6.12 8.63
N ASN A 393 6.19 -5.27 8.06
CA ASN A 393 6.01 -5.17 6.61
C ASN A 393 6.25 -3.72 6.20
N ASN A 394 7.05 -3.50 5.16
CA ASN A 394 7.15 -2.19 4.53
C ASN A 394 6.17 -2.13 3.36
N VAL A 395 5.03 -1.50 3.56
CA VAL A 395 3.94 -1.38 2.57
C VAL A 395 4.00 -0.07 1.80
N GLY A 396 5.03 0.75 2.03
CA GLY A 396 5.29 2.01 1.34
C GLY A 396 6.06 1.86 0.03
N THR A 397 6.89 2.85 -0.26
CA THR A 397 7.72 2.98 -1.46
C THR A 397 9.20 3.25 -1.17
N GLY A 398 9.52 3.75 0.03
CA GLY A 398 10.89 4.02 0.46
C GLY A 398 11.50 2.81 1.18
N ALA A 399 12.74 2.47 0.86
CA ALA A 399 13.51 1.51 1.64
C ALA A 399 13.89 2.13 3.00
N ILE A 400 13.89 1.31 4.04
CA ILE A 400 14.23 1.74 5.40
C ILE A 400 15.27 0.81 6.00
N TYR A 401 16.28 1.39 6.65
CA TYR A 401 17.40 0.70 7.26
C TYR A 401 17.43 0.92 8.77
N ASP A 402 18.02 -0.03 9.50
CA ASP A 402 18.11 0.00 10.96
C ASP A 402 16.72 0.16 11.63
N VAL A 403 15.74 -0.59 11.12
CA VAL A 403 14.30 -0.42 11.39
C VAL A 403 13.94 -0.87 12.80
N LYS A 404 13.35 0.04 13.56
CA LYS A 404 12.87 -0.21 14.93
C LYS A 404 11.47 0.36 15.13
N PRO A 405 10.42 -0.43 14.87
CA PRO A 405 9.06 0.01 15.16
C PRO A 405 8.78 0.01 16.67
N THR A 406 8.01 1.01 17.12
CA THR A 406 7.25 0.97 18.36
C THR A 406 5.79 0.69 17.99
N THR A 407 5.17 -0.33 18.58
CA THR A 407 3.80 -0.71 18.27
C THR A 407 2.98 -0.93 19.53
N SER A 408 1.84 -0.27 19.57
CA SER A 408 0.83 -0.42 20.60
C SER A 408 -0.21 -1.47 20.18
N PHE A 409 -0.49 -2.41 21.07
CA PHE A 409 -1.53 -3.40 20.94
C PHE A 409 -2.76 -2.85 21.66
N VAL A 410 -3.83 -2.62 20.92
CA VAL A 410 -5.03 -1.95 21.42
C VAL A 410 -6.23 -2.86 21.26
N LEU A 411 -6.98 -3.08 22.34
CA LEU A 411 -8.22 -3.86 22.34
C LEU A 411 -9.36 -2.96 22.85
N ASN A 412 -10.36 -2.73 22.00
CA ASN A 412 -11.51 -1.89 22.32
C ASN A 412 -11.14 -0.50 22.93
N LYS A 413 -10.13 0.17 22.35
CA LYS A 413 -9.54 1.46 22.77
C LYS A 413 -8.61 1.40 23.98
N ASP A 414 -8.46 0.26 24.64
CA ASP A 414 -7.51 0.09 25.74
C ASP A 414 -6.18 -0.46 25.22
N THR A 415 -5.07 0.23 25.49
CA THR A 415 -3.72 -0.29 25.20
C THR A 415 -3.39 -1.42 26.17
N ILE A 416 -3.25 -2.64 25.64
CA ILE A 416 -2.91 -3.84 26.41
C ILE A 416 -1.40 -4.07 26.49
N ALA A 417 -0.64 -3.56 25.51
CA ALA A 417 0.81 -3.55 25.52
C ALA A 417 1.37 -2.50 24.55
N THR A 418 2.59 -2.03 24.80
CA THR A 418 3.38 -1.25 23.84
C THR A 418 4.78 -1.86 23.77
N ILE A 419 5.21 -2.23 22.57
CA ILE A 419 6.47 -2.93 22.35
C ILE A 419 7.33 -2.13 21.39
N THR A 420 8.60 -1.90 21.77
CA THR A 420 9.59 -1.25 20.91
C THR A 420 10.66 -2.26 20.52
N ALA A 421 10.98 -2.34 19.23
CA ALA A 421 12.00 -3.23 18.72
C ALA A 421 13.39 -2.91 19.34
N LYS A 422 14.09 -3.96 19.75
CA LYS A 422 15.41 -3.89 20.40
C LYS A 422 16.51 -4.41 19.48
N SER A 423 17.74 -4.53 19.97
CA SER A 423 18.91 -4.91 19.15
C SER A 423 18.76 -6.27 18.46
N ASN A 424 18.18 -7.26 19.14
CA ASN A 424 17.93 -8.61 18.61
C ASN A 424 16.74 -8.70 17.63
N THR A 425 15.93 -7.65 17.54
CA THR A 425 14.70 -7.57 16.71
C THR A 425 14.70 -6.36 15.79
N THR A 426 15.84 -5.67 15.67
CA THR A 426 16.07 -4.59 14.70
C THR A 426 16.27 -5.19 13.32
N ALA A 427 15.47 -4.77 12.35
CA ALA A 427 15.69 -5.17 10.97
C ALA A 427 16.80 -4.31 10.35
N LEU A 428 17.85 -4.92 9.79
CA LEU A 428 18.92 -4.17 9.12
C LEU A 428 18.39 -3.36 7.93
N SER A 429 17.42 -3.92 7.21
CA SER A 429 16.75 -3.26 6.10
C SER A 429 15.42 -3.94 5.79
N ILE A 430 14.42 -3.16 5.35
CA ILE A 430 13.18 -3.69 4.77
C ILE A 430 12.88 -2.89 3.50
N SER A 431 13.01 -3.55 2.34
CA SER A 431 12.64 -2.98 1.05
C SER A 431 11.12 -2.84 0.91
N PRO A 432 10.63 -1.95 0.03
CA PRO A 432 9.19 -1.82 -0.25
C PRO A 432 8.58 -3.14 -0.72
N GLY A 433 7.43 -3.50 -0.16
CA GLY A 433 6.71 -4.76 -0.41
C GLY A 433 7.29 -5.99 0.31
N ASP A 434 8.46 -5.87 0.92
CA ASP A 434 9.11 -6.93 1.69
C ASP A 434 8.73 -6.89 3.18
N SER A 435 9.19 -7.90 3.91
CA SER A 435 8.92 -8.07 5.33
C SER A 435 10.17 -8.47 6.12
N TYR A 436 10.15 -8.21 7.43
CA TYR A 436 11.13 -8.75 8.37
C TYR A 436 10.45 -9.54 9.51
N PRO A 437 10.88 -10.78 9.77
CA PRO A 437 11.73 -11.61 8.91
C PRO A 437 11.13 -11.78 7.50
N LYS A 438 11.89 -12.34 6.55
CA LYS A 438 11.37 -12.52 5.18
C LYS A 438 10.21 -13.51 5.16
N LYS A 439 9.26 -13.35 4.24
CA LYS A 439 8.15 -14.32 4.05
C LYS A 439 8.72 -15.74 3.87
N GLY A 440 8.11 -16.71 4.54
CA GLY A 440 8.61 -18.10 4.61
C GLY A 440 9.53 -18.39 5.80
N GLN A 441 10.00 -17.35 6.52
CA GLN A 441 10.64 -17.51 7.83
C GLN A 441 9.63 -17.31 8.96
N ASN A 442 9.89 -17.90 10.13
CA ASN A 442 9.04 -17.73 11.31
C ASN A 442 9.02 -16.24 11.75
N GLY A 443 7.85 -15.75 12.17
CA GLY A 443 7.71 -14.41 12.74
C GLY A 443 8.46 -14.23 14.06
N ILE A 444 8.52 -12.99 14.52
CA ILE A 444 9.18 -12.59 15.78
C ILE A 444 8.22 -12.85 16.94
N ALA A 445 8.62 -13.66 17.91
CA ALA A 445 7.84 -13.86 19.12
C ALA A 445 7.89 -12.62 20.01
N ILE A 446 6.76 -12.10 20.47
CA ILE A 446 6.74 -10.91 21.33
C ILE A 446 7.40 -11.16 22.70
N THR A 447 7.39 -12.40 23.18
CA THR A 447 8.07 -12.77 24.44
C THR A 447 9.59 -12.62 24.37
N SER A 448 10.20 -12.58 23.17
CA SER A 448 11.65 -12.33 23.00
C SER A 448 12.01 -10.86 22.78
N MET A 449 11.03 -9.95 22.87
CA MET A 449 11.23 -8.51 22.70
C MET A 449 11.55 -7.77 24.01
N ASP A 450 11.46 -8.41 25.18
CA ASP A 450 11.97 -7.88 26.46
C ASP A 450 13.31 -8.56 26.85
N ASP A 451 14.29 -7.79 27.32
CA ASP A 451 15.68 -8.25 27.39
C ASP A 451 15.96 -9.13 28.61
N PHE A 452 15.11 -9.15 29.64
CA PHE A 452 15.46 -9.80 30.90
C PHE A 452 14.29 -10.44 31.68
N ASN A 453 13.04 -10.41 31.20
CA ASN A 453 11.89 -11.11 31.81
C ASN A 453 10.75 -11.31 30.78
N SER A 454 10.80 -12.38 29.99
CA SER A 454 9.77 -12.69 28.99
C SER A 454 8.44 -13.07 29.65
N HIS A 455 7.55 -12.11 29.86
CA HIS A 455 6.17 -12.37 30.32
C HIS A 455 5.17 -12.16 29.18
N PRO A 456 4.12 -13.00 29.08
CA PRO A 456 3.04 -12.76 28.14
C PRO A 456 2.24 -11.49 28.52
N ILE A 457 1.53 -10.93 27.53
CA ILE A 457 0.64 -9.79 27.75
C ILE A 457 -0.54 -10.25 28.61
N THR A 458 -0.72 -9.63 29.78
CA THR A 458 -1.83 -9.98 30.69
C THR A 458 -3.10 -9.24 30.28
N LEU A 459 -4.20 -9.96 30.16
CA LEU A 459 -5.54 -9.47 29.86
C LEU A 459 -6.45 -9.72 31.05
N ASN A 460 -7.25 -8.73 31.44
CA ASN A 460 -8.30 -8.94 32.43
C ASN A 460 -9.48 -9.73 31.82
N LYS A 461 -10.40 -10.21 32.67
CA LYS A 461 -11.57 -10.99 32.23
C LYS A 461 -12.41 -10.31 31.14
N GLN A 462 -12.61 -9.00 31.24
CA GLN A 462 -13.37 -8.24 30.24
C GLN A 462 -12.64 -8.23 28.89
N GLN A 463 -11.33 -7.98 28.88
CA GLN A 463 -10.49 -7.98 27.68
C GLN A 463 -10.42 -9.37 27.03
N VAL A 464 -10.33 -10.44 27.83
CA VAL A 464 -10.43 -11.81 27.30
C VAL A 464 -11.78 -12.03 26.61
N GLY A 465 -12.89 -11.62 27.23
CA GLY A 465 -14.22 -11.70 26.64
C GLY A 465 -14.33 -10.91 25.33
N GLN A 466 -13.78 -9.70 25.28
CA GLN A 466 -13.75 -8.86 24.08
C GLN A 466 -13.02 -9.56 22.92
N LEU A 467 -11.81 -10.08 23.18
CA LEU A 467 -11.01 -10.79 22.18
C LEU A 467 -11.73 -12.02 21.63
N LEU A 468 -12.26 -12.85 22.53
CA LEU A 468 -12.97 -14.08 22.18
C LEU A 468 -14.32 -13.83 21.48
N ASN A 469 -14.85 -12.61 21.60
CA ASN A 469 -16.05 -12.15 20.88
C ASN A 469 -15.71 -11.38 19.59
N ASN A 470 -14.56 -11.68 18.97
CA ASN A 470 -14.10 -11.10 17.70
C ASN A 470 -13.98 -9.57 17.70
N ILE A 471 -13.73 -8.95 18.86
CA ILE A 471 -13.22 -7.58 18.86
C ILE A 471 -11.73 -7.66 18.47
N PRO A 472 -11.30 -7.01 17.39
CA PRO A 472 -9.93 -7.14 16.91
C PRO A 472 -8.94 -6.52 17.90
N ILE A 473 -7.75 -7.10 17.93
CA ILE A 473 -6.57 -6.42 18.45
C ILE A 473 -6.05 -5.53 17.33
N MET A 474 -6.05 -4.23 17.54
CA MET A 474 -5.43 -3.27 16.66
C MET A 474 -3.93 -3.22 16.97
N LEU A 475 -3.10 -3.31 15.95
CA LEU A 475 -1.67 -3.00 16.04
C LEU A 475 -1.47 -1.62 15.46
N GLU A 476 -1.13 -0.67 16.33
CA GLU A 476 -0.89 0.73 15.99
C GLU A 476 0.62 0.96 16.02
N THR A 477 1.27 1.02 14.85
CA THR A 477 2.70 1.33 14.77
C THR A 477 2.91 2.84 14.88
N ASP A 478 3.00 3.31 16.13
CA ASP A 478 3.04 4.73 16.50
C ASP A 478 4.22 5.49 15.87
N GLN A 479 5.38 4.85 15.81
CA GLN A 479 6.60 5.41 15.23
C GLN A 479 7.49 4.27 14.73
N THR A 480 8.24 4.57 13.66
CA THR A 480 9.29 3.68 13.16
C THR A 480 10.58 4.46 13.04
N ASP A 481 11.54 4.15 13.90
CA ASP A 481 12.90 4.64 13.76
C ASP A 481 13.59 3.92 12.61
N GLY A 482 14.33 4.66 11.80
CA GLY A 482 15.10 4.11 10.70
C GLY A 482 15.69 5.19 9.80
N THR A 483 16.65 4.76 8.99
CA THR A 483 17.46 5.65 8.16
C THR A 483 17.20 5.44 6.69
N TYR A 484 17.45 6.49 5.89
CA TYR A 484 17.50 6.42 4.44
C TYR A 484 18.95 6.50 3.94
N ARG A 485 19.15 6.10 2.68
CA ARG A 485 20.44 6.18 2.01
C ARG A 485 20.43 7.23 0.93
N VAL A 486 21.57 7.87 0.70
CA VAL A 486 21.78 8.84 -0.38
C VAL A 486 23.05 8.48 -1.12
N ARG A 487 23.20 9.00 -2.34
CA ARG A 487 24.42 8.85 -3.11
C ARG A 487 25.35 10.03 -2.84
N ASP A 488 26.61 9.76 -2.50
CA ASP A 488 27.64 10.79 -2.29
C ASP A 488 28.26 11.27 -3.61
N ALA A 489 29.18 12.25 -3.56
CA ALA A 489 29.90 12.74 -4.73
C ALA A 489 30.67 11.66 -5.51
N HIS A 490 31.09 10.58 -4.84
CA HIS A 490 31.87 9.50 -5.46
C HIS A 490 30.97 8.43 -6.09
N GLY A 491 29.65 8.54 -5.91
CA GLY A 491 28.69 7.56 -6.39
C GLY A 491 28.39 6.44 -5.40
N ASN A 492 28.90 6.51 -4.17
CA ASN A 492 28.65 5.48 -3.15
C ASN A 492 27.30 5.70 -2.46
N ILE A 493 26.61 4.61 -2.13
CA ILE A 493 25.41 4.64 -1.29
C ILE A 493 25.85 4.74 0.18
N VAL A 494 25.53 5.86 0.83
CA VAL A 494 25.90 6.17 2.21
C VAL A 494 24.66 6.49 3.05
N LYS A 495 24.81 6.51 4.38
CA LYS A 495 23.74 6.96 5.29
C LYS A 495 23.44 8.45 5.03
N GLY A 496 22.20 8.76 4.66
CA GLY A 496 21.76 10.15 4.45
C GLY A 496 21.28 10.80 5.75
N GLY A 497 20.27 10.21 6.39
CA GLY A 497 19.66 10.75 7.59
C GLY A 497 18.63 9.81 8.20
N GLN A 498 17.79 10.34 9.08
CA GLN A 498 16.65 9.63 9.68
C GLN A 498 15.38 9.95 8.88
N TRP A 499 14.46 8.98 8.77
CA TRP A 499 13.15 9.21 8.16
C TRP A 499 12.25 10.12 9.01
N ASN A 500 12.45 10.15 10.32
CA ASN A 500 11.74 11.07 11.20
C ASN A 500 12.04 12.54 10.82
N GLY A 501 11.00 13.36 10.68
CA GLY A 501 11.06 14.74 10.17
C GLY A 501 10.79 14.81 8.66
N VAL A 502 11.32 13.87 7.87
CA VAL A 502 11.12 13.79 6.42
C VAL A 502 9.70 13.32 6.11
N THR A 503 9.20 12.30 6.83
CA THR A 503 7.85 11.76 6.59
C THR A 503 6.75 12.82 6.78
N GLN A 504 6.93 13.76 7.71
CA GLN A 504 6.00 14.88 7.91
C GLN A 504 6.02 15.86 6.74
N GLN A 505 7.19 16.12 6.14
CA GLN A 505 7.30 16.96 4.94
C GLN A 505 6.60 16.30 3.75
N ILE A 506 6.80 14.99 3.55
CA ILE A 506 6.09 14.21 2.52
C ILE A 506 4.58 14.32 2.74
N LYS A 507 4.09 14.01 3.95
CA LYS A 507 2.66 14.08 4.30
C LYS A 507 2.07 15.49 4.07
N ALA A 508 2.86 16.55 4.19
CA ALA A 508 2.42 17.92 3.98
C ALA A 508 2.29 18.35 2.51
N LYS A 509 2.99 17.67 1.58
CA LYS A 509 2.99 17.98 0.14
C LYS A 509 2.22 16.97 -0.73
N THR A 510 1.75 15.88 -0.14
CA THR A 510 1.22 14.73 -0.89
C THR A 510 -0.20 14.34 -0.45
N ALA A 511 -0.89 13.63 -1.34
CA ALA A 511 -2.07 12.83 -1.01
C ALA A 511 -1.66 11.36 -0.78
N SER A 512 -2.41 10.65 0.06
CA SER A 512 -2.23 9.21 0.33
C SER A 512 -3.23 8.37 -0.47
N ILE A 513 -2.73 7.32 -1.10
CA ILE A 513 -3.54 6.32 -1.78
C ILE A 513 -3.14 4.94 -1.25
N ILE A 514 -4.11 4.24 -0.66
CA ILE A 514 -3.97 2.88 -0.15
C ILE A 514 -4.76 1.96 -1.08
N ILE A 515 -4.13 0.90 -1.60
CA ILE A 515 -4.82 -0.20 -2.26
C ILE A 515 -4.80 -1.42 -1.35
N ASP A 516 -5.98 -1.96 -1.05
CA ASP A 516 -6.16 -3.22 -0.34
C ASP A 516 -6.80 -4.23 -1.30
N ASP A 517 -6.03 -5.23 -1.70
CA ASP A 517 -6.46 -6.29 -2.63
C ASP A 517 -7.07 -7.52 -1.94
N GLY A 518 -7.26 -7.45 -0.61
CA GLY A 518 -7.71 -8.53 0.25
C GLY A 518 -6.58 -9.42 0.78
N THR A 519 -5.41 -9.43 0.14
CA THR A 519 -4.26 -10.25 0.54
C THR A 519 -3.06 -9.41 1.00
N ARG A 520 -2.93 -8.21 0.44
CA ARG A 520 -1.85 -7.26 0.70
C ARG A 520 -2.43 -5.85 0.71
N VAL A 521 -1.68 -4.97 1.38
CA VAL A 521 -1.90 -3.54 1.32
C VAL A 521 -0.66 -2.86 0.77
N ALA A 522 -0.86 -1.79 0.01
CA ALA A 522 0.20 -0.89 -0.43
C ALA A 522 -0.26 0.55 -0.22
N GLU A 523 0.59 1.38 0.37
CA GLU A 523 0.35 2.81 0.55
C GLU A 523 1.35 3.62 -0.28
N LYS A 524 0.83 4.59 -1.04
CA LYS A 524 1.60 5.47 -1.90
C LYS A 524 1.31 6.92 -1.54
N ARG A 525 2.34 7.75 -1.62
CA ARG A 525 2.26 9.21 -1.38
C ARG A 525 2.62 9.91 -2.69
N VAL A 526 1.68 10.69 -3.21
CA VAL A 526 1.78 11.32 -4.54
C VAL A 526 1.67 12.84 -4.41
N ALA A 527 2.47 13.58 -5.18
CA ALA A 527 2.44 15.03 -5.25
C ALA A 527 1.01 15.55 -5.40
N ALA A 528 0.67 16.60 -4.65
CA ALA A 528 -0.65 17.18 -4.68
C ALA A 528 -0.55 18.70 -4.62
N LYS A 529 -1.32 19.38 -5.47
CA LYS A 529 -1.23 20.83 -5.64
C LYS A 529 -2.10 21.55 -4.59
N ASP A 530 -1.53 22.53 -3.90
CA ASP A 530 -2.27 23.46 -3.06
C ASP A 530 -2.88 24.59 -3.91
N TYR A 531 -4.13 24.39 -4.34
CA TYR A 531 -4.86 25.38 -5.12
C TYR A 531 -5.23 26.65 -4.33
N THR A 532 -4.91 26.75 -3.05
CA THR A 532 -5.07 27.98 -2.25
C THR A 532 -3.82 28.85 -2.27
N TYR A 533 -2.68 28.30 -2.71
CA TYR A 533 -1.40 28.99 -2.82
C TYR A 533 -1.00 29.20 -4.30
N PRO A 534 -1.13 30.43 -4.86
CA PRO A 534 -0.86 30.68 -6.29
C PRO A 534 0.59 30.42 -6.74
N GLU A 535 1.54 30.46 -5.80
CA GLU A 535 2.93 30.13 -6.08
C GLU A 535 3.25 28.64 -5.96
N ASP A 536 2.26 27.79 -5.64
CA ASP A 536 2.43 26.35 -5.78
C ASP A 536 2.46 25.96 -7.28
N LYS A 537 3.64 25.65 -7.78
CA LYS A 537 3.86 25.19 -9.16
C LYS A 537 3.86 23.65 -9.27
N THR A 538 3.51 22.93 -8.21
CA THR A 538 3.32 21.47 -8.26
C THR A 538 2.36 21.12 -9.41
N PRO A 539 2.71 20.13 -10.26
CA PRO A 539 1.86 19.66 -11.33
C PRO A 539 0.48 19.20 -10.80
N GLU A 540 -0.57 19.54 -11.54
CA GLU A 540 -1.92 19.08 -11.25
C GLU A 540 -2.04 17.59 -11.61
N LEU A 541 -2.56 16.79 -10.66
CA LEU A 541 -2.81 15.37 -10.85
C LEU A 541 -4.24 15.03 -10.41
N THR A 542 -4.92 14.21 -11.20
CA THR A 542 -6.17 13.55 -10.79
C THR A 542 -5.88 12.28 -9.99
N LEU A 543 -6.88 11.74 -9.29
CA LEU A 543 -6.78 10.42 -8.67
C LEU A 543 -6.44 9.33 -9.71
N LYS A 544 -6.98 9.42 -10.93
CA LYS A 544 -6.66 8.53 -12.05
C LYS A 544 -5.19 8.59 -12.44
N ASP A 545 -4.63 9.79 -12.57
CA ASP A 545 -3.21 9.99 -12.92
C ASP A 545 -2.31 9.45 -11.81
N ALA A 546 -2.66 9.74 -10.57
CA ALA A 546 -1.90 9.29 -9.41
C ALA A 546 -1.86 7.76 -9.27
N LEU A 547 -2.98 7.07 -9.58
CA LEU A 547 -3.00 5.60 -9.64
C LEU A 547 -2.03 5.07 -10.69
N LYS A 548 -2.06 5.62 -11.91
CA LYS A 548 -1.17 5.21 -13.00
C LYS A 548 0.30 5.47 -12.68
N LEU A 549 0.61 6.60 -12.06
CA LEU A 549 1.97 6.97 -11.67
C LEU A 549 2.51 6.09 -10.54
N SER A 550 1.66 5.74 -9.57
CA SER A 550 2.08 5.02 -8.36
C SER A 550 2.21 3.52 -8.55
N TYR A 551 1.60 2.96 -9.60
CA TYR A 551 1.58 1.53 -9.91
C TYR A 551 1.86 1.28 -11.39
N PRO A 552 2.99 1.75 -11.94
CA PRO A 552 3.23 1.76 -13.39
C PRO A 552 3.34 0.36 -14.01
N ASP A 553 3.77 -0.63 -13.23
CA ASP A 553 3.90 -2.02 -13.69
C ASP A 553 2.59 -2.83 -13.48
N GLN A 554 1.75 -2.43 -12.51
CA GLN A 554 0.55 -3.16 -12.12
C GLN A 554 -0.75 -2.59 -12.72
N ILE A 555 -0.81 -1.28 -12.96
CA ILE A 555 -2.00 -0.60 -13.50
C ILE A 555 -1.88 -0.41 -14.99
N LYS A 556 -2.86 -0.93 -15.72
CA LYS A 556 -3.02 -0.74 -17.17
C LYS A 556 -4.35 -0.04 -17.44
N GLU A 557 -4.36 0.82 -18.45
CA GLU A 557 -5.58 1.45 -18.94
C GLU A 557 -5.99 0.80 -20.26
N THR A 558 -7.21 0.24 -20.30
CA THR A 558 -7.78 -0.37 -21.50
C THR A 558 -9.17 0.21 -21.72
N GLU A 559 -9.42 0.76 -22.92
CA GLU A 559 -10.69 1.43 -23.27
C GLU A 559 -11.12 2.50 -22.24
N GLY A 560 -10.16 3.20 -21.61
CA GLY A 560 -10.43 4.25 -20.61
C GLY A 560 -10.61 3.76 -19.17
N LEU A 561 -10.65 2.44 -18.96
CA LEU A 561 -10.83 1.79 -17.66
C LEU A 561 -9.49 1.29 -17.09
N LEU A 562 -9.31 1.40 -15.78
CA LEU A 562 -8.09 0.98 -15.09
C LEU A 562 -8.20 -0.47 -14.58
N TYR A 563 -7.12 -1.23 -14.75
CA TYR A 563 -6.97 -2.60 -14.26
C TYR A 563 -5.69 -2.75 -13.47
N TYR A 564 -5.76 -3.21 -12.21
CA TYR A 564 -4.65 -3.55 -11.33
C TYR A 564 -4.42 -5.07 -11.33
N ASN A 565 -3.27 -5.53 -11.85
CA ASN A 565 -2.97 -6.96 -12.02
C ASN A 565 -4.12 -7.73 -12.69
N ASP A 566 -4.62 -7.18 -13.81
CA ASP A 566 -5.74 -7.69 -14.62
C ASP A 566 -7.11 -7.73 -13.89
N LYS A 567 -7.20 -7.16 -12.69
CA LYS A 567 -8.47 -6.94 -11.98
C LYS A 567 -8.94 -5.49 -12.15
N PRO A 568 -10.22 -5.24 -12.40
CA PRO A 568 -10.72 -3.88 -12.58
C PRO A 568 -10.58 -3.06 -11.29
N ILE A 569 -10.14 -1.81 -11.42
CA ILE A 569 -9.94 -0.86 -10.32
C ILE A 569 -10.50 0.53 -10.65
N TYR A 570 -11.56 0.62 -11.47
CA TYR A 570 -12.29 1.87 -11.70
C TYR A 570 -13.37 2.07 -10.64
N GLU A 571 -13.92 3.28 -10.53
CA GLU A 571 -14.84 3.69 -9.47
C GLU A 571 -16.00 2.69 -9.20
N SER A 572 -16.56 2.12 -10.26
CA SER A 572 -17.68 1.19 -10.14
C SER A 572 -17.30 -0.25 -9.76
N SER A 573 -16.04 -0.65 -9.90
CA SER A 573 -15.58 -2.02 -9.61
C SER A 573 -15.00 -2.20 -8.20
N VAL A 574 -14.95 -1.13 -7.40
CA VAL A 574 -14.31 -1.10 -6.08
C VAL A 574 -15.16 -0.36 -5.04
N MET A 575 -14.76 -0.47 -3.77
CA MET A 575 -15.23 0.42 -2.73
C MET A 575 -14.09 1.35 -2.31
N THR A 576 -14.30 2.66 -2.50
CA THR A 576 -13.34 3.68 -2.09
C THR A 576 -13.80 4.31 -0.78
N TYR A 577 -12.90 4.40 0.18
CA TYR A 577 -13.11 5.01 1.50
C TYR A 577 -12.23 6.25 1.64
N LEU A 578 -12.82 7.32 2.18
CA LEU A 578 -12.20 8.61 2.42
C LEU A 578 -12.24 8.94 3.91
N ASP A 579 -11.33 9.79 4.37
CA ASP A 579 -11.55 10.49 5.64
C ASP A 579 -12.58 11.62 5.48
N GLU A 580 -13.04 12.19 6.60
CA GLU A 580 -14.05 13.26 6.57
C GLU A 580 -13.61 14.53 5.83
N ASN A 581 -12.32 14.87 5.87
CA ASN A 581 -11.80 16.09 5.28
C ASN A 581 -11.69 15.97 3.76
N THR A 582 -11.17 14.85 3.28
CA THR A 582 -11.11 14.55 1.85
C THR A 582 -12.50 14.30 1.28
N ALA A 583 -13.44 13.70 2.02
CA ALA A 583 -14.85 13.65 1.61
C ALA A 583 -15.45 15.06 1.41
N LYS A 584 -15.17 16.02 2.31
CA LYS A 584 -15.61 17.42 2.17
C LYS A 584 -14.97 18.10 0.95
N GLU A 585 -13.67 17.90 0.72
CA GLU A 585 -12.99 18.51 -0.42
C GLU A 585 -13.45 17.89 -1.75
N VAL A 586 -13.65 16.57 -1.81
CA VAL A 586 -14.26 15.89 -2.97
C VAL A 586 -15.64 16.48 -3.29
N LYS A 587 -16.52 16.58 -2.28
CA LYS A 587 -17.84 17.23 -2.44
C LYS A 587 -17.72 18.68 -2.93
N LYS A 588 -16.71 19.42 -2.47
CA LYS A 588 -16.46 20.80 -2.93
C LYS A 588 -16.03 20.85 -4.39
N GLN A 589 -15.12 19.98 -4.82
CA GLN A 589 -14.65 19.94 -6.20
C GLN A 589 -15.78 19.56 -7.17
N ILE A 590 -16.56 18.52 -6.86
CA ILE A 590 -17.67 18.05 -7.70
C ILE A 590 -18.76 19.11 -7.87
N ASN A 591 -19.01 19.93 -6.85
CA ASN A 591 -20.03 20.98 -6.90
C ASN A 591 -19.54 22.26 -7.59
N ASP A 592 -18.24 22.39 -7.87
CA ASP A 592 -17.68 23.54 -8.58
C ASP A 592 -17.87 23.37 -10.10
N THR A 593 -18.94 23.95 -10.63
CA THR A 593 -19.29 23.86 -12.07
C THR A 593 -18.68 24.98 -12.93
N THR A 594 -17.98 25.95 -12.34
CA THR A 594 -17.52 27.16 -13.05
C THR A 594 -16.04 27.50 -12.83
N GLY A 595 -15.45 26.99 -11.75
CA GLY A 595 -14.08 27.25 -11.35
C GLY A 595 -13.08 26.23 -11.86
N LYS A 596 -12.04 26.00 -11.04
CA LYS A 596 -10.86 25.18 -11.36
C LYS A 596 -11.11 23.67 -11.32
N PHE A 597 -12.27 23.26 -10.78
CA PHE A 597 -12.68 21.86 -10.69
C PHE A 597 -13.90 21.53 -11.58
N LYS A 598 -14.26 22.41 -12.53
CA LYS A 598 -15.41 22.24 -13.44
C LYS A 598 -15.38 20.97 -14.31
N ASP A 599 -14.20 20.38 -14.43
CA ASP A 599 -13.92 19.15 -15.16
C ASP A 599 -14.07 17.88 -14.30
N VAL A 600 -14.25 18.01 -12.98
CA VAL A 600 -14.41 16.88 -12.07
C VAL A 600 -15.85 16.34 -12.14
N GLN A 601 -16.04 15.20 -12.80
CA GLN A 601 -17.34 14.54 -12.92
C GLN A 601 -17.39 13.18 -12.22
N HIS A 602 -16.25 12.50 -12.13
CA HIS A 602 -16.07 11.21 -11.47
C HIS A 602 -15.12 11.31 -10.28
N LEU A 603 -15.18 10.33 -9.37
CA LEU A 603 -14.26 10.28 -8.23
C LEU A 603 -12.80 10.23 -8.70
N TYR A 604 -12.56 9.59 -9.85
CA TYR A 604 -11.22 9.43 -10.41
C TYR A 604 -10.73 10.70 -11.14
N ASP A 605 -11.62 11.66 -11.42
CA ASP A 605 -11.27 12.98 -11.96
C ASP A 605 -10.89 13.97 -10.86
N VAL A 606 -11.16 13.64 -9.58
CA VAL A 606 -10.84 14.50 -8.44
C VAL A 606 -9.36 14.89 -8.48
N LYS A 607 -9.12 16.18 -8.40
CA LYS A 607 -7.78 16.75 -8.40
C LYS A 607 -7.19 16.66 -6.99
N LEU A 608 -6.00 16.11 -6.88
CA LEU A 608 -5.37 15.87 -5.59
C LEU A 608 -4.95 17.19 -4.93
N THR A 609 -5.35 17.36 -3.67
CA THR A 609 -4.82 18.40 -2.78
C THR A 609 -4.00 17.75 -1.66
N PRO A 610 -3.01 18.45 -1.07
CA PRO A 610 -2.24 17.90 0.03
C PRO A 610 -3.13 17.36 1.16
N LYS A 611 -2.69 16.26 1.78
CA LYS A 611 -3.36 15.58 2.90
C LYS A 611 -4.69 14.90 2.58
N MET A 612 -5.11 14.82 1.31
CA MET A 612 -6.22 13.92 0.94
C MET A 612 -5.83 12.47 1.19
N ASN A 613 -6.80 11.65 1.61
CA ASN A 613 -6.57 10.24 1.94
C ASN A 613 -7.63 9.35 1.28
N PHE A 614 -7.15 8.38 0.51
CA PHE A 614 -7.97 7.42 -0.22
C PHE A 614 -7.58 5.99 0.17
N THR A 615 -8.55 5.15 0.49
CA THR A 615 -8.39 3.69 0.58
C THR A 615 -9.29 3.02 -0.44
N ILE A 616 -8.70 2.30 -1.39
CA ILE A 616 -9.41 1.56 -2.43
C ILE A 616 -9.39 0.07 -2.05
N LYS A 617 -10.55 -0.44 -1.62
CA LYS A 617 -10.75 -1.85 -1.30
C LYS A 617 -11.28 -2.57 -2.54
N MET A 618 -10.51 -3.53 -3.04
CA MET A 618 -10.91 -4.32 -4.20
C MET A 618 -12.03 -5.31 -3.86
N ALA A 619 -12.91 -5.55 -4.83
CA ALA A 619 -13.96 -6.55 -4.68
C ALA A 619 -13.38 -7.98 -4.72
N VAL A 620 -13.96 -8.86 -3.91
CA VAL A 620 -13.65 -10.31 -3.91
C VAL A 620 -14.25 -10.97 -5.16
N LEU A 621 -15.44 -10.52 -5.53
CA LEU A 621 -16.15 -10.92 -6.75
C LEU A 621 -16.58 -9.69 -7.53
N TYR A 622 -16.44 -9.74 -8.85
CA TYR A 622 -16.84 -8.67 -9.77
C TYR A 622 -17.45 -9.27 -11.04
N ASP A 623 -18.57 -8.70 -11.49
CA ASP A 623 -19.25 -9.02 -12.75
C ASP A 623 -19.75 -7.72 -13.40
N GLY A 624 -19.03 -7.28 -14.43
CA GLY A 624 -19.38 -6.12 -15.25
C GLY A 624 -20.25 -6.45 -16.47
N ALA A 625 -20.95 -7.59 -16.48
CA ALA A 625 -21.75 -8.09 -17.60
C ALA A 625 -20.99 -8.37 -18.91
N GLU A 626 -19.67 -8.18 -18.94
CA GLU A 626 -18.81 -8.37 -20.12
C GLU A 626 -18.59 -9.84 -20.48
N GLY A 627 -18.56 -10.15 -21.77
CA GLY A 627 -18.27 -11.51 -22.30
C GLY A 627 -19.49 -12.41 -22.48
N GLY A 628 -20.71 -11.87 -22.38
CA GLY A 628 -21.98 -12.54 -22.66
C GLY A 628 -22.24 -13.77 -21.78
N ALA A 629 -23.07 -14.71 -22.25
CA ALA A 629 -23.48 -15.90 -21.49
C ALA A 629 -22.34 -16.85 -21.07
N SER A 630 -21.13 -16.66 -21.64
CA SER A 630 -19.90 -17.37 -21.28
C SER A 630 -19.16 -16.78 -20.08
N SER A 631 -19.40 -15.52 -19.74
CA SER A 631 -18.80 -14.87 -18.58
C SER A 631 -19.68 -15.09 -17.35
N LYS A 632 -19.17 -15.89 -16.39
CA LYS A 632 -19.89 -16.32 -15.19
C LYS A 632 -19.04 -16.10 -13.94
N SER A 633 -18.42 -14.92 -13.83
CA SER A 633 -17.50 -14.61 -12.73
C SER A 633 -18.16 -14.71 -11.35
N ILE A 634 -19.44 -14.32 -11.27
CA ILE A 634 -20.28 -14.50 -10.06
C ILE A 634 -21.19 -15.71 -10.19
N GLY A 635 -21.82 -15.92 -11.35
CA GLY A 635 -22.80 -16.99 -11.51
C GLY A 635 -23.57 -16.92 -12.82
N THR A 636 -24.71 -17.60 -12.89
CA THR A 636 -25.64 -17.50 -14.03
C THR A 636 -26.85 -16.66 -13.64
N TRP A 637 -27.08 -15.59 -14.39
CA TRP A 637 -28.29 -14.76 -14.27
C TRP A 637 -29.48 -15.44 -14.96
N TYR A 638 -30.61 -15.47 -14.25
CA TYR A 638 -31.90 -16.00 -14.69
C TYR A 638 -32.91 -14.87 -14.79
N ASN A 639 -33.81 -14.99 -15.77
CA ASN A 639 -34.78 -13.96 -16.12
C ASN A 639 -34.15 -12.59 -16.40
N ALA A 640 -32.89 -12.55 -16.85
CA ALA A 640 -32.18 -11.36 -17.25
C ALA A 640 -31.55 -11.58 -18.62
N ASN A 641 -31.47 -10.52 -19.41
CA ASN A 641 -30.84 -10.51 -20.73
C ASN A 641 -29.55 -9.68 -20.69
N TYR A 642 -28.62 -10.02 -21.58
CA TYR A 642 -27.45 -9.19 -21.89
C TYR A 642 -27.83 -8.25 -23.03
N VAL A 643 -27.66 -6.95 -22.84
CA VAL A 643 -27.94 -5.93 -23.86
C VAL A 643 -26.78 -4.95 -23.98
N ASN A 644 -26.69 -4.28 -25.12
CA ASN A 644 -25.64 -3.27 -25.35
C ASN A 644 -25.85 -2.03 -24.45
N GLY A 645 -24.76 -1.34 -24.15
CA GLY A 645 -24.71 -0.22 -23.22
C GLY A 645 -24.23 -0.67 -21.84
N GLY A 646 -24.24 0.21 -20.86
CA GLY A 646 -23.77 -0.09 -19.50
C GLY A 646 -23.36 1.18 -18.78
N ASN A 647 -23.01 1.01 -17.51
CA ASN A 647 -22.33 2.05 -16.76
C ASN A 647 -20.85 2.09 -17.17
N THR A 648 -20.25 0.92 -17.32
CA THR A 648 -18.93 0.74 -17.94
C THR A 648 -19.01 -0.31 -19.05
N GLY A 649 -17.88 -0.56 -19.73
CA GLY A 649 -17.83 -1.60 -20.76
C GLY A 649 -18.77 -1.38 -21.96
N LYS A 650 -19.27 -2.48 -22.52
CA LYS A 650 -20.10 -2.49 -23.74
C LYS A 650 -21.45 -3.15 -23.50
N THR A 651 -21.61 -3.88 -22.40
CA THR A 651 -22.80 -4.68 -22.09
C THR A 651 -23.28 -4.49 -20.66
N GLN A 652 -24.57 -4.74 -20.44
CA GLN A 652 -25.25 -4.61 -19.15
C GLN A 652 -26.34 -5.67 -19.02
N PHE A 653 -26.77 -5.94 -17.79
CA PHE A 653 -27.93 -6.78 -17.52
C PHE A 653 -29.22 -5.97 -17.62
N GLN A 654 -30.29 -6.61 -18.11
CA GLN A 654 -31.62 -6.02 -18.20
C GLN A 654 -32.70 -7.04 -17.82
N SER A 655 -33.70 -6.61 -17.05
CA SER A 655 -34.91 -7.41 -16.84
C SER A 655 -36.14 -6.57 -16.49
N LYS A 656 -37.29 -6.96 -17.04
CA LYS A 656 -38.62 -6.54 -16.56
C LYS A 656 -39.28 -7.54 -15.61
N HIS A 657 -38.65 -8.69 -15.38
CA HIS A 657 -39.26 -9.77 -14.59
C HIS A 657 -39.47 -9.33 -13.14
N SER A 658 -40.50 -9.87 -12.49
CA SER A 658 -40.78 -9.58 -11.07
C SER A 658 -39.74 -10.19 -10.12
N SER A 659 -38.86 -11.05 -10.64
CA SER A 659 -37.83 -11.76 -9.88
C SER A 659 -36.71 -12.24 -10.81
N ALA A 660 -35.86 -11.32 -11.26
CA ALA A 660 -34.57 -11.68 -11.88
C ALA A 660 -33.58 -12.05 -10.78
N TYR A 661 -32.67 -12.99 -11.03
CA TYR A 661 -31.71 -13.40 -10.00
C TYR A 661 -30.45 -14.04 -10.57
N VAL A 662 -29.37 -14.01 -9.80
CA VAL A 662 -28.18 -14.83 -10.03
C VAL A 662 -28.06 -15.88 -8.94
N VAL A 663 -27.71 -17.11 -9.34
CA VAL A 663 -27.22 -18.14 -8.42
C VAL A 663 -25.71 -18.10 -8.45
N LEU A 664 -25.07 -17.89 -7.30
CA LEU A 664 -23.62 -17.85 -7.20
C LEU A 664 -23.04 -19.22 -7.57
N SER A 665 -21.99 -19.21 -8.39
CA SER A 665 -21.26 -20.43 -8.76
C SER A 665 -20.53 -21.03 -7.55
N SER A 666 -20.20 -22.31 -7.63
CA SER A 666 -19.39 -22.98 -6.61
C SER A 666 -18.03 -22.28 -6.41
N GLU A 667 -17.42 -21.77 -7.48
CA GLU A 667 -16.17 -21.03 -7.47
C GLU A 667 -16.33 -19.67 -6.78
N ALA A 668 -17.43 -18.97 -7.02
CA ALA A 668 -17.74 -17.69 -6.37
C ALA A 668 -17.96 -17.88 -4.86
N LYS A 669 -18.77 -18.88 -4.47
CA LYS A 669 -19.02 -19.20 -3.05
C LYS A 669 -17.73 -19.53 -2.29
N LYS A 670 -16.80 -20.27 -2.89
CA LYS A 670 -15.50 -20.62 -2.28
C LYS A 670 -14.60 -19.42 -1.99
N LYS A 671 -14.79 -18.29 -2.69
CA LYS A 671 -14.04 -17.06 -2.44
C LYS A 671 -14.62 -16.23 -1.30
N LEU A 672 -15.85 -16.51 -0.88
CA LEU A 672 -16.50 -15.81 0.24
C LEU A 672 -16.16 -16.52 1.55
N THR A 673 -15.39 -15.84 2.39
CA THR A 673 -15.09 -16.27 3.75
C THR A 673 -16.38 -16.38 4.56
N GLN A 674 -16.54 -17.48 5.28
CA GLN A 674 -17.68 -17.68 6.19
C GLN A 674 -17.58 -16.74 7.40
N ASN A 675 -18.70 -16.48 8.06
CA ASN A 675 -18.82 -15.61 9.22
C ASN A 675 -18.22 -14.22 8.98
N THR A 676 -18.48 -13.65 7.81
CA THR A 676 -17.89 -12.39 7.34
C THR A 676 -18.97 -11.46 6.80
N ASN A 677 -18.81 -10.15 7.04
CA ASN A 677 -19.67 -9.10 6.53
C ASN A 677 -19.18 -8.62 5.15
N TYR A 678 -20.09 -8.50 4.20
CA TYR A 678 -19.82 -8.06 2.83
C TYR A 678 -20.73 -6.91 2.41
N TYR A 679 -20.22 -5.97 1.60
CA TYR A 679 -21.08 -5.11 0.80
C TYR A 679 -21.30 -5.76 -0.58
N LEU A 680 -22.57 -5.93 -0.94
CA LEU A 680 -22.98 -6.09 -2.33
C LEU A 680 -23.21 -4.69 -2.91
N SER A 681 -22.51 -4.36 -3.99
CA SER A 681 -22.72 -3.12 -4.73
C SER A 681 -23.08 -3.40 -6.19
N MET A 682 -23.86 -2.52 -6.80
CA MET A 682 -24.15 -2.53 -8.23
C MET A 682 -24.61 -1.15 -8.70
N TYR A 683 -24.42 -0.83 -9.98
CA TYR A 683 -24.96 0.38 -10.60
C TYR A 683 -26.27 0.04 -11.29
N MET A 684 -27.33 0.79 -11.00
CA MET A 684 -28.66 0.50 -11.53
C MET A 684 -29.37 1.73 -12.12
N LYS A 685 -30.23 1.49 -13.11
CA LYS A 685 -31.22 2.45 -13.63
C LYS A 685 -32.47 1.71 -14.11
N ALA A 686 -33.51 2.44 -14.54
CA ALA A 686 -34.75 1.85 -15.04
C ALA A 686 -35.38 2.66 -16.17
N ASP A 687 -36.27 2.07 -16.98
CA ASP A 687 -36.96 2.79 -18.06
C ASP A 687 -37.86 3.94 -17.58
N SER A 688 -38.32 3.87 -16.33
CA SER A 688 -39.19 4.85 -15.68
C SER A 688 -39.06 4.75 -14.16
N ASN A 689 -39.73 5.65 -13.43
CA ASN A 689 -39.72 5.64 -11.97
C ASN A 689 -40.26 4.31 -11.42
N ILE A 690 -39.43 3.58 -10.69
CA ILE A 690 -39.76 2.29 -10.05
C ILE A 690 -39.00 2.15 -8.74
N GLU A 691 -39.51 1.32 -7.83
CA GLU A 691 -38.84 0.97 -6.58
C GLU A 691 -38.59 -0.55 -6.46
N PRO A 692 -37.66 -1.14 -7.24
CA PRO A 692 -37.34 -2.56 -7.11
C PRO A 692 -36.77 -2.89 -5.73
N THR A 693 -36.95 -4.14 -5.32
CA THR A 693 -36.30 -4.69 -4.13
C THR A 693 -35.12 -5.56 -4.55
N ILE A 694 -33.92 -5.19 -4.10
CA ILE A 694 -32.76 -6.05 -4.20
C ILE A 694 -32.70 -6.91 -2.95
N GLU A 695 -32.52 -8.22 -3.13
CA GLU A 695 -32.50 -9.17 -2.02
C GLU A 695 -31.29 -10.08 -2.15
N VAL A 696 -30.52 -10.17 -1.06
CA VAL A 696 -29.47 -11.18 -0.91
C VAL A 696 -30.06 -12.32 -0.09
N ALA A 697 -29.95 -13.53 -0.58
CA ALA A 697 -30.57 -14.70 0.01
C ALA A 697 -29.59 -15.87 0.09
N SER A 698 -29.86 -16.75 1.06
CA SER A 698 -29.30 -18.09 1.09
C SER A 698 -30.24 -19.08 0.38
N GLU A 699 -29.89 -20.36 0.42
CA GLU A 699 -30.80 -21.43 -0.01
C GLU A 699 -32.06 -21.54 0.86
N LYS A 700 -32.00 -21.05 2.11
CA LYS A 700 -33.02 -21.26 3.14
C LYS A 700 -33.90 -20.03 3.39
N SER A 701 -33.31 -18.83 3.30
CA SER A 701 -33.96 -17.60 3.74
C SER A 701 -33.37 -16.35 3.09
N THR A 702 -34.09 -15.24 3.20
CA THR A 702 -33.56 -13.91 2.88
C THR A 702 -32.55 -13.49 3.95
N ILE A 703 -31.34 -13.11 3.53
CA ILE A 703 -30.29 -12.57 4.41
C ILE A 703 -30.54 -11.09 4.68
N THR A 704 -30.78 -10.33 3.60
CA THR A 704 -31.04 -8.89 3.66
C THR A 704 -31.76 -8.45 2.40
N SER A 705 -32.49 -7.33 2.48
CA SER A 705 -33.12 -6.72 1.31
C SER A 705 -33.17 -5.20 1.43
N LYS A 706 -33.17 -4.52 0.28
CA LYS A 706 -33.23 -3.07 0.19
C LYS A 706 -34.11 -2.66 -0.99
N LYS A 707 -35.06 -1.76 -0.73
CA LYS A 707 -35.80 -1.06 -1.78
C LYS A 707 -34.97 0.09 -2.33
N VAL A 708 -34.97 0.26 -3.64
CA VAL A 708 -34.15 1.25 -4.34
C VAL A 708 -35.03 2.04 -5.29
N LYS A 709 -35.00 3.37 -5.21
CA LYS A 709 -35.72 4.22 -6.16
C LYS A 709 -34.87 4.43 -7.40
N LEU A 710 -35.35 3.98 -8.55
CA LEU A 710 -34.67 4.11 -9.84
C LEU A 710 -35.50 4.94 -10.81
N ASN A 711 -34.83 5.54 -11.80
CA ASN A 711 -35.43 6.30 -12.88
C ASN A 711 -34.62 6.14 -14.18
N ASN A 712 -34.99 6.90 -15.21
CA ASN A 712 -34.44 6.83 -16.57
C ASN A 712 -33.30 7.82 -16.85
N GLN A 713 -32.75 8.46 -15.82
CA GLN A 713 -31.67 9.44 -15.97
C GLN A 713 -30.32 8.71 -16.09
N ASP A 714 -29.51 8.78 -15.03
CA ASP A 714 -28.20 8.17 -14.94
C ASP A 714 -28.20 6.95 -14.01
N TYR A 715 -27.15 6.15 -14.14
CA TYR A 715 -26.86 5.05 -13.23
C TYR A 715 -26.69 5.54 -11.79
N GLN A 716 -27.20 4.76 -10.84
CA GLN A 716 -27.04 5.02 -9.41
C GLN A 716 -26.44 3.81 -8.74
N ARG A 717 -25.40 4.03 -7.93
CA ARG A 717 -24.82 2.97 -7.11
C ARG A 717 -25.75 2.59 -5.96
N VAL A 718 -25.93 1.29 -5.78
CA VAL A 718 -26.67 0.69 -4.68
C VAL A 718 -25.75 -0.19 -3.87
N ASP A 719 -25.63 0.09 -2.57
CA ASP A 719 -24.87 -0.72 -1.63
C ASP A 719 -25.79 -1.39 -0.59
N ILE A 720 -25.54 -2.67 -0.30
CA ILE A 720 -26.29 -3.50 0.65
C ILE A 720 -25.31 -4.31 1.50
N LEU A 721 -25.37 -4.12 2.82
CA LEU A 721 -24.60 -4.92 3.76
C LEU A 721 -25.26 -6.29 3.92
N ALA A 722 -24.52 -7.35 3.60
CA ALA A 722 -24.94 -8.75 3.69
C ALA A 722 -24.03 -9.54 4.63
N LYS A 723 -24.64 -10.41 5.44
CA LYS A 723 -23.94 -11.27 6.40
C LYS A 723 -23.80 -12.67 5.81
N ASN A 724 -22.58 -13.20 5.71
CA ASN A 724 -22.32 -14.53 5.17
C ASN A 724 -21.99 -15.52 6.30
N SER A 725 -22.98 -16.04 7.02
CA SER A 725 -22.76 -17.02 8.10
C SER A 725 -22.61 -18.45 7.57
N GLU A 726 -21.99 -19.34 8.36
CA GLU A 726 -21.88 -20.77 8.02
C GLU A 726 -23.25 -21.45 7.85
N SER A 727 -24.22 -21.11 8.70
CA SER A 727 -25.59 -21.66 8.69
C SER A 727 -26.48 -21.09 7.59
N ASN A 728 -26.18 -19.88 7.14
CA ASN A 728 -26.98 -19.11 6.19
C ASN A 728 -26.09 -18.43 5.12
N PRO A 729 -25.29 -19.20 4.34
CA PRO A 729 -24.34 -18.63 3.39
C PRO A 729 -25.04 -17.96 2.21
N ILE A 730 -24.39 -16.94 1.64
CA ILE A 730 -24.90 -16.23 0.45
C ILE A 730 -24.96 -17.20 -0.74
N ASP A 731 -26.15 -17.33 -1.33
CA ASP A 731 -26.43 -18.23 -2.46
C ASP A 731 -26.93 -17.47 -3.68
N LYS A 732 -27.86 -16.53 -3.48
CA LYS A 732 -28.57 -15.84 -4.54
C LYS A 732 -28.66 -14.35 -4.30
N ILE A 733 -28.69 -13.62 -5.40
CA ILE A 733 -29.02 -12.19 -5.42
C ILE A 733 -30.22 -12.01 -6.35
N TYR A 734 -31.31 -11.45 -5.84
CA TYR A 734 -32.52 -11.16 -6.59
C TYR A 734 -32.65 -9.66 -6.86
N ILE A 735 -33.11 -9.34 -8.07
CA ILE A 735 -33.61 -8.03 -8.47
C ILE A 735 -35.12 -8.18 -8.72
N LYS A 736 -35.93 -7.79 -7.73
CA LYS A 736 -37.40 -7.94 -7.74
C LYS A 736 -38.06 -6.67 -8.27
N GLY A 737 -38.42 -6.70 -9.56
CA GLY A 737 -39.14 -5.62 -10.25
C GLY A 737 -40.67 -5.75 -10.17
N ASN A 738 -41.38 -4.94 -10.98
CA ASN A 738 -42.85 -4.91 -11.03
C ASN A 738 -43.45 -5.78 -12.16
N GLY A 739 -42.63 -6.53 -12.91
CA GLY A 739 -43.10 -7.34 -14.04
C GLY A 739 -43.27 -6.59 -15.37
N THR A 740 -43.09 -5.27 -15.40
CA THR A 740 -43.43 -4.42 -16.56
C THR A 740 -42.33 -3.45 -16.97
N THR A 741 -41.68 -2.78 -16.03
CA THR A 741 -40.60 -1.82 -16.27
C THR A 741 -39.26 -2.53 -16.34
N ASN A 742 -38.44 -2.29 -17.37
CA ASN A 742 -37.08 -2.82 -17.35
C ASN A 742 -36.23 -2.10 -16.30
N VAL A 743 -35.53 -2.90 -15.52
CA VAL A 743 -34.43 -2.49 -14.65
C VAL A 743 -33.14 -2.95 -15.32
N TYR A 744 -32.14 -2.07 -15.31
CA TYR A 744 -30.81 -2.30 -15.84
C TYR A 744 -29.84 -2.28 -14.67
N TRP A 745 -28.86 -3.19 -14.69
CA TRP A 745 -27.78 -3.17 -13.72
C TRP A 745 -26.46 -3.62 -14.34
N ASP A 746 -25.40 -3.11 -13.75
CA ASP A 746 -24.03 -3.30 -14.20
C ASP A 746 -23.06 -3.22 -13.00
N ASP A 747 -21.82 -3.62 -13.20
CA ASP A 747 -20.73 -3.53 -12.22
C ASP A 747 -21.09 -4.14 -10.85
N VAL A 748 -21.51 -5.40 -10.84
CA VAL A 748 -21.89 -6.10 -9.61
C VAL A 748 -20.64 -6.51 -8.84
N THR A 749 -20.46 -5.99 -7.63
CA THR A 749 -19.30 -6.28 -6.77
C THR A 749 -19.72 -6.87 -5.43
N ILE A 750 -18.94 -7.81 -4.91
CA ILE A 750 -19.01 -8.25 -3.51
C ILE A 750 -17.67 -7.95 -2.84
N THR A 751 -17.68 -7.05 -1.85
CA THR A 751 -16.48 -6.52 -1.19
C THR A 751 -16.48 -6.87 0.29
N GLU A 752 -15.38 -7.44 0.78
CA GLU A 752 -15.21 -7.84 2.18
C GLU A 752 -14.99 -6.63 3.10
N ILE A 753 -15.59 -6.68 4.30
CA ILE A 753 -15.53 -5.59 5.29
C ILE A 753 -14.81 -6.01 6.58
N SER A 754 -15.39 -6.97 7.30
CA SER A 754 -14.87 -7.44 8.58
C SER A 754 -15.42 -8.83 8.90
N ALA A 755 -14.79 -9.53 9.84
CA ALA A 755 -15.41 -10.70 10.45
C ALA A 755 -16.73 -10.30 11.15
N MET A 756 -17.65 -11.25 11.22
CA MET A 756 -18.87 -11.11 12.00
C MET A 756 -18.54 -11.18 13.49
N LYS A 757 -19.07 -10.23 14.24
CA LYS A 757 -19.07 -10.24 15.70
C LYS A 757 -20.19 -11.19 16.17
N PRO A 758 -20.12 -11.84 17.34
CA PRO A 758 -21.17 -12.75 17.80
C PRO A 758 -22.58 -12.14 17.82
N LYS A 759 -22.69 -10.83 18.10
CA LYS A 759 -23.94 -10.06 18.01
C LYS A 759 -24.53 -9.96 16.60
N ASP A 760 -23.74 -10.19 15.55
CA ASP A 760 -24.19 -10.13 14.17
C ASP A 760 -24.96 -11.39 13.77
N PHE A 761 -24.81 -12.51 14.49
CA PHE A 761 -25.50 -13.77 14.24
C PHE A 761 -26.95 -13.72 14.73
N SER A 762 -27.85 -14.27 13.92
CA SER A 762 -29.26 -14.41 14.28
C SER A 762 -29.48 -15.43 15.40
N ASN A 763 -30.65 -15.42 16.00
CA ASN A 763 -31.02 -16.43 17.01
C ASN A 763 -31.03 -17.84 16.41
N ASP A 764 -31.40 -17.99 15.14
CA ASP A 764 -31.41 -19.27 14.45
C ASP A 764 -29.99 -19.77 14.16
N ASP A 765 -29.06 -18.89 13.78
CA ASP A 765 -27.64 -19.25 13.60
C ASP A 765 -27.06 -19.83 14.90
N ILE A 766 -27.40 -19.22 16.04
CA ILE A 766 -26.98 -19.70 17.36
C ILE A 766 -27.69 -21.01 17.70
N LYS A 767 -29.02 -21.08 17.56
CA LYS A 767 -29.82 -22.29 17.89
C LYS A 767 -29.35 -23.53 17.13
N VAL A 768 -29.00 -23.39 15.86
CA VAL A 768 -28.51 -24.51 15.04
C VAL A 768 -27.26 -25.18 15.63
N LYS A 769 -26.38 -24.43 16.31
CA LYS A 769 -25.19 -25.00 16.99
C LYS A 769 -25.53 -25.87 18.20
N TYR A 770 -26.76 -25.82 18.70
CA TYR A 770 -27.25 -26.63 19.82
C TYR A 770 -28.11 -27.81 19.37
N ASN A 771 -28.31 -28.03 18.07
CA ASN A 771 -29.16 -29.12 17.55
C ASN A 771 -28.55 -30.51 17.74
N ASP A 772 -27.22 -30.64 17.77
CA ASP A 772 -26.56 -31.91 18.07
C ASP A 772 -26.36 -32.01 19.58
N TYR A 773 -27.22 -32.79 20.24
CA TYR A 773 -27.13 -33.01 21.68
C TYR A 773 -27.35 -34.48 22.04
N SER A 774 -26.94 -34.83 23.25
CA SER A 774 -27.25 -36.09 23.89
C SER A 774 -27.78 -35.84 25.29
N GLU A 775 -28.63 -36.73 25.76
CA GLU A 775 -29.25 -36.65 27.08
C GLU A 775 -28.68 -37.77 27.95
N LYS A 776 -28.29 -37.43 29.18
CA LYS A 776 -27.97 -38.43 30.19
C LYS A 776 -29.15 -38.57 31.14
N LEU A 777 -29.68 -39.78 31.22
CA LEU A 777 -30.69 -40.16 32.18
C LEU A 777 -30.05 -40.89 33.37
N ASP A 778 -30.61 -40.71 34.56
CA ASP A 778 -30.30 -41.54 35.71
C ASP A 778 -30.69 -43.00 35.41
N THR A 779 -29.83 -43.92 35.86
CA THR A 779 -29.95 -45.36 35.67
C THR A 779 -31.14 -46.02 36.37
N TRP A 780 -31.71 -45.40 37.41
CA TRP A 780 -32.77 -46.01 38.21
C TRP A 780 -34.15 -45.41 37.93
N ASP A 781 -34.26 -44.08 37.91
CA ASP A 781 -35.56 -43.40 37.79
C ASP A 781 -35.80 -42.80 36.38
N MET A 782 -34.90 -43.02 35.42
CA MET A 782 -34.94 -42.44 34.06
C MET A 782 -35.10 -40.91 34.03
N ARG A 783 -34.63 -40.23 35.08
CA ARG A 783 -34.67 -38.77 35.20
C ARG A 783 -33.58 -38.12 34.39
N LEU A 784 -33.84 -36.98 33.78
CA LEU A 784 -32.84 -36.23 33.03
C LEU A 784 -31.85 -35.57 33.99
N ASP A 785 -30.60 -36.00 33.93
CA ASP A 785 -29.51 -35.48 34.77
C ASP A 785 -28.74 -34.35 34.07
N ASN A 786 -28.52 -34.48 32.76
CA ASN A 786 -27.87 -33.43 31.97
C ASN A 786 -28.20 -33.53 30.48
N VAL A 787 -27.98 -32.40 29.81
CA VAL A 787 -28.00 -32.28 28.35
C VAL A 787 -26.61 -31.87 27.90
N VAL A 788 -26.02 -32.63 26.98
CA VAL A 788 -24.70 -32.40 26.43
C VAL A 788 -24.84 -31.96 24.98
N PHE A 789 -24.53 -30.69 24.69
CA PHE A 789 -24.50 -30.13 23.34
C PHE A 789 -23.14 -30.36 22.71
N LYS A 790 -23.08 -30.81 21.45
CA LYS A 790 -21.82 -31.06 20.75
C LYS A 790 -21.43 -29.86 19.91
N ASN A 791 -20.16 -29.45 20.01
CA ASN A 791 -19.54 -28.40 19.18
C ASN A 791 -20.32 -27.06 19.12
N ILE A 792 -20.38 -26.35 20.24
CA ILE A 792 -21.05 -25.03 20.32
C ILE A 792 -20.19 -23.86 19.79
N THR A 793 -19.10 -24.15 19.07
CA THR A 793 -18.19 -23.10 18.57
C THR A 793 -18.80 -22.30 17.42
N PRO A 794 -18.58 -20.97 17.33
CA PRO A 794 -17.72 -20.11 18.16
C PRO A 794 -18.46 -19.40 19.34
N PHE A 795 -19.65 -19.82 19.75
CA PHE A 795 -20.49 -19.09 20.71
C PHE A 795 -20.20 -19.36 22.19
N GLN A 796 -19.25 -20.23 22.50
CA GLN A 796 -18.93 -20.68 23.87
C GLN A 796 -18.60 -19.55 24.86
N ASN A 797 -18.09 -18.41 24.38
CA ASN A 797 -17.78 -17.23 25.21
C ASN A 797 -18.83 -16.11 25.08
N TYR A 798 -19.68 -16.19 24.06
CA TYR A 798 -20.77 -15.25 23.85
C TYR A 798 -22.02 -15.64 24.63
N VAL A 799 -22.25 -16.94 24.83
CA VAL A 799 -23.28 -17.45 25.74
C VAL A 799 -22.69 -17.53 27.15
N THR A 800 -23.07 -16.57 27.99
CA THR A 800 -22.46 -16.37 29.31
C THR A 800 -23.23 -17.11 30.42
N LYS A 801 -24.50 -17.45 30.18
CA LYS A 801 -25.37 -18.12 31.15
C LYS A 801 -26.33 -19.09 30.46
N TYR A 802 -26.82 -20.06 31.24
CA TYR A 802 -27.93 -20.92 30.86
C TYR A 802 -29.06 -20.77 31.87
N ARG A 803 -30.27 -20.61 31.37
CA ARG A 803 -31.50 -20.62 32.15
C ARG A 803 -32.25 -21.90 31.87
N VAL A 804 -32.51 -22.68 32.92
CA VAL A 804 -33.27 -23.92 32.84
C VAL A 804 -34.62 -23.69 33.49
N LYS A 805 -35.66 -23.84 32.69
CA LYS A 805 -37.06 -23.79 33.12
C LYS A 805 -37.65 -25.19 33.05
N TYR A 806 -38.03 -25.72 34.20
CA TYR A 806 -38.73 -26.99 34.32
C TYR A 806 -40.15 -26.75 34.84
N VAL A 807 -41.13 -27.32 34.13
CA VAL A 807 -42.54 -27.34 34.52
C VAL A 807 -42.88 -28.75 34.97
N GLY A 808 -43.14 -28.92 36.26
CA GLY A 808 -43.60 -30.17 36.86
C GLY A 808 -45.13 -30.27 36.90
N THR A 809 -45.67 -31.43 37.32
CA THR A 809 -47.13 -31.66 37.39
C THR A 809 -47.85 -30.72 38.37
N ILE A 810 -47.14 -30.25 39.39
CA ILE A 810 -47.62 -29.26 40.36
C ILE A 810 -46.62 -28.10 40.48
N PRO A 811 -47.06 -26.88 40.82
CA PRO A 811 -46.18 -25.70 40.86
C PRO A 811 -44.96 -25.86 41.78
N ALA A 812 -45.10 -26.57 42.90
CA ALA A 812 -44.02 -26.81 43.87
C ALA A 812 -42.84 -27.65 43.31
N TRP A 813 -43.01 -28.32 42.17
CA TRP A 813 -41.96 -29.11 41.51
C TRP A 813 -41.37 -28.39 40.29
N SER A 814 -41.86 -27.19 39.97
CA SER A 814 -41.36 -26.38 38.87
C SER A 814 -40.23 -25.48 39.37
N PHE A 815 -39.24 -25.20 38.51
CA PHE A 815 -38.20 -24.23 38.80
C PHE A 815 -37.80 -23.46 37.56
N ASP A 816 -37.22 -22.29 37.77
CA ASP A 816 -36.68 -21.42 36.75
C ASP A 816 -35.42 -20.76 37.31
N LYS A 817 -34.27 -21.33 36.98
CA LYS A 817 -32.98 -20.93 37.55
C LYS A 817 -32.00 -20.61 36.42
N THR A 818 -31.13 -19.63 36.65
CA THR A 818 -30.08 -19.21 35.72
C THR A 818 -28.72 -19.39 36.38
N LEU A 819 -27.81 -20.13 35.74
CA LEU A 819 -26.42 -20.30 36.18
C LEU A 819 -25.45 -19.83 35.08
N ASN A 820 -24.17 -19.67 35.43
CA ASN A 820 -23.12 -19.30 34.49
C ASN A 820 -22.85 -20.43 33.47
N SER A 821 -22.24 -20.06 32.34
CA SER A 821 -21.83 -21.00 31.30
C SER A 821 -20.77 -22.01 31.79
N TYR A 822 -20.72 -23.17 31.12
CA TYR A 822 -19.86 -24.30 31.46
C TYR A 822 -18.59 -24.34 30.60
N GLU A 823 -17.57 -25.05 31.07
CA GLU A 823 -16.41 -25.40 30.25
C GLU A 823 -16.77 -26.53 29.26
N LEU A 824 -16.13 -26.52 28.10
CA LEU A 824 -16.22 -27.58 27.10
C LEU A 824 -15.35 -28.76 27.53
N ASN A 825 -15.87 -29.95 27.28
CA ASN A 825 -15.13 -31.18 27.34
C ASN A 825 -14.05 -31.23 26.24
N SER A 826 -13.11 -32.16 26.37
CA SER A 826 -12.00 -32.35 25.41
C SER A 826 -12.46 -32.70 23.98
N ASP A 827 -13.68 -33.21 23.82
CA ASP A 827 -14.32 -33.49 22.53
C ASP A 827 -15.09 -32.29 21.96
N GLY A 828 -15.04 -31.13 22.62
CA GLY A 828 -15.73 -29.90 22.21
C GLY A 828 -17.21 -29.85 22.61
N SER A 829 -17.69 -30.77 23.45
CA SER A 829 -19.07 -30.76 23.95
C SER A 829 -19.24 -29.90 25.20
N LEU A 830 -20.43 -29.31 25.38
CA LEU A 830 -20.83 -28.54 26.55
C LEU A 830 -21.92 -29.29 27.32
N MET A 831 -21.70 -29.56 28.61
CA MET A 831 -22.70 -30.18 29.48
C MET A 831 -23.45 -29.14 30.31
N VAL A 832 -24.77 -29.02 30.10
CA VAL A 832 -25.67 -28.33 31.03
C VAL A 832 -26.12 -29.33 32.09
N ASN A 833 -25.55 -29.21 33.30
CA ASN A 833 -25.79 -30.12 34.41
C ASN A 833 -27.07 -29.78 35.16
N ILE A 834 -28.18 -30.48 34.88
CA ILE A 834 -29.50 -30.20 35.48
C ILE A 834 -29.50 -30.41 37.00
N LEU A 835 -28.62 -31.27 37.52
CA LEU A 835 -28.48 -31.51 38.95
C LEU A 835 -28.15 -30.23 39.73
N GLU A 836 -27.41 -29.29 39.13
CA GLU A 836 -27.08 -28.00 39.76
C GLU A 836 -28.28 -27.05 39.83
N TYR A 837 -29.24 -27.19 38.91
CA TYR A 837 -30.46 -26.39 38.91
C TYR A 837 -31.51 -26.97 39.88
N ASN A 838 -31.41 -28.25 40.25
CA ASN A 838 -32.43 -28.95 41.03
C ASN A 838 -31.85 -29.66 42.27
N ASP A 839 -30.96 -28.97 42.98
CA ASP A 839 -30.44 -29.35 44.31
C ASP A 839 -29.92 -30.79 44.39
N GLY A 840 -29.22 -31.23 43.33
CA GLY A 840 -28.61 -32.55 43.21
C GLY A 840 -29.52 -33.65 42.65
N ARG A 841 -30.73 -33.32 42.16
CA ARG A 841 -31.72 -34.30 41.64
C ARG A 841 -32.00 -34.12 40.15
N GLY A 842 -32.06 -35.21 39.39
CA GLY A 842 -32.54 -35.18 38.00
C GLY A 842 -34.03 -34.80 37.91
N ILE A 843 -34.48 -34.41 36.72
CA ILE A 843 -35.88 -34.03 36.47
C ILE A 843 -36.67 -35.15 35.76
N ASP A 844 -37.92 -35.35 36.17
CA ASP A 844 -38.80 -36.38 35.61
C ASP A 844 -39.60 -35.83 34.41
N LEU A 845 -39.65 -36.59 33.31
CA LEU A 845 -40.35 -36.26 32.07
C LEU A 845 -41.34 -37.35 31.62
N ASN A 846 -41.87 -38.17 32.54
CA ASN A 846 -42.82 -39.26 32.24
C ASN A 846 -44.28 -38.85 31.93
N SER A 847 -44.55 -37.56 31.67
CA SER A 847 -45.90 -37.08 31.40
C SER A 847 -45.90 -35.89 30.43
N PRO A 848 -46.86 -35.80 29.49
CA PRO A 848 -47.03 -34.64 28.60
C PRO A 848 -47.29 -33.30 29.31
N SER A 849 -47.69 -33.35 30.59
CA SER A 849 -47.86 -32.15 31.43
C SER A 849 -46.53 -31.57 31.92
N LYS A 850 -45.44 -32.31 31.80
CA LYS A 850 -44.10 -31.91 32.22
C LYS A 850 -43.29 -31.48 31.00
N ASN A 851 -42.49 -30.43 31.14
CA ASN A 851 -41.53 -30.06 30.11
C ASN A 851 -40.32 -29.36 30.72
N VAL A 852 -39.21 -29.46 30.00
CA VAL A 852 -37.98 -28.72 30.30
C VAL A 852 -37.61 -27.88 29.09
N THR A 853 -37.18 -26.66 29.35
CA THR A 853 -36.63 -25.76 28.34
C THR A 853 -35.31 -25.19 28.84
N ILE A 854 -34.29 -25.23 28.00
CA ILE A 854 -32.98 -24.61 28.25
C ILE A 854 -32.86 -23.42 27.32
N TYR A 855 -32.59 -22.26 27.92
CA TYR A 855 -32.29 -21.02 27.22
C TYR A 855 -30.79 -20.72 27.35
N ALA A 856 -30.13 -20.50 26.22
CA ALA A 856 -28.82 -19.87 26.17
C ALA A 856 -29.03 -18.36 26.30
N ILE A 857 -28.35 -17.74 27.26
CA ILE A 857 -28.38 -16.29 27.47
C ILE A 857 -27.06 -15.72 26.97
N THR A 858 -27.15 -14.88 25.94
CA THR A 858 -26.00 -14.23 25.33
C THR A 858 -25.54 -13.01 26.13
N ASP A 859 -24.30 -12.57 25.89
CA ASP A 859 -23.70 -11.40 26.54
C ASP A 859 -24.47 -10.09 26.29
N ASP A 860 -25.17 -9.98 25.15
CA ASP A 860 -26.07 -8.86 24.83
C ASP A 860 -27.50 -9.02 25.36
N GLY A 861 -27.77 -10.09 26.14
CA GLY A 861 -29.03 -10.31 26.84
C GLY A 861 -30.13 -11.00 26.04
N ARG A 862 -29.85 -11.58 24.88
CA ARG A 862 -30.82 -12.40 24.15
C ARG A 862 -31.01 -13.74 24.86
N GLU A 863 -32.26 -14.09 25.15
CA GLU A 863 -32.62 -15.44 25.61
C GLU A 863 -33.02 -16.28 24.38
N ILE A 864 -32.24 -17.32 24.09
CA ILE A 864 -32.43 -18.18 22.91
C ILE A 864 -32.76 -19.58 23.40
N GLU A 865 -33.95 -20.08 23.04
CA GLU A 865 -34.32 -21.47 23.31
C GLU A 865 -33.44 -22.42 22.50
N VAL A 866 -32.56 -23.15 23.19
CA VAL A 866 -31.59 -24.09 22.57
C VAL A 866 -31.98 -25.55 22.76
N TYR A 867 -32.83 -25.85 23.72
CA TYR A 867 -33.37 -27.20 23.93
C TYR A 867 -34.77 -27.12 24.55
N HIS A 868 -35.67 -27.95 24.05
CA HIS A 868 -37.00 -28.11 24.59
C HIS A 868 -37.41 -29.57 24.51
N LYS A 869 -37.88 -30.12 25.63
CA LYS A 869 -38.43 -31.47 25.68
C LYS A 869 -39.73 -31.49 26.46
N VAL A 870 -40.78 -31.96 25.78
CA VAL A 870 -42.06 -32.31 26.40
C VAL A 870 -41.97 -33.75 26.87
N GLY A 871 -42.45 -34.00 28.08
CA GLY A 871 -42.52 -35.35 28.61
C GLY A 871 -43.47 -36.22 27.81
N SER A 872 -43.27 -37.53 27.88
CA SER A 872 -44.14 -38.51 27.27
C SER A 872 -44.40 -39.62 28.27
N TYR A 873 -45.56 -40.27 28.16
CA TYR A 873 -45.75 -41.51 28.89
C TYR A 873 -44.73 -42.53 28.39
N SER A 874 -43.99 -43.11 29.32
CA SER A 874 -43.08 -44.23 29.08
C SER A 874 -43.84 -45.45 28.61
#